data_AF-A0A836L2M6-F1
#
_entry.id   AF-A0A836L2M6-F1
#
_cell.length_a   1.000
_cell.length_b   1.000
_cell.length_c   1.000
_cell.angle_alpha   90.00
_cell.angle_beta   90.00
_cell.angle_gamma   90.00
#
_symmetry.space_group_name_H-M   'P 1'
#
loop_
_entity.id
_entity.type
_entity.pdbx_description
1 polymer ?
#
loop_
_entity_poly.entity_id
_entity_poly.type
_entity_poly.pdbx_seq_one_letter_code
_entity_poly.pdbx_strand_id
1 'polypeptide(L)'
;MRSSSRGSLAVVAVAVCLAVLVSVGTCLFDSEEISGASFTFVGWSPAGKEESYQSCTLTNGAFTIQGAEGSLSDDATLPGGVLRFSSLRVSNGYIVVDKHFPRNTNVTIKGASGTVAAGKPFVDATTAIYSDQFSIVVIDSTFSWAAAQPSQSLVRAPSTIQLSSSLFVLGSTVKQASSVVEVTGPSSISQKSALAVDYAKCTGCAQGLVYFTRFARVWDRSMLRISHSSVMGAAGKPLLGMARDASMMLDNSLFVVESVSSPTSNLIGAAVTIENHAQVTLRAVTVKTIGAKMSGSVTAQLVTADDISASIPSISVVPGTGCAAACVPTATTDSACGCVCGADMPNGNFCTAMADPYAAYAYLGCSEGCTKCLNETACLECGPNYEKLPDMTCSLTGLSCKDPNCNTCTAYGQCTGCKDGYGLTSANACVRCSVAGCKSCSTNPNVCTICLGGSAPVNNVCPCTDANCVSCTGDISTCTQCKDGYGLVKGNCAECEVEHCAHCDNDVGNCTKCASSYYLTPLFTCSQVPCNIEHCIKCDPKKPSHCEQCAAPYVVDSYDGLCRLSNVCSVPNCKRCRSDTSRLCAECDAGYSLSADATSCSDPTTQSCQVEHCNTCVEGDSTRCAYCDTGYYVSNGKCQAVEACYVSNCAQCMLRDSTKCSTCMSGYLLTSSYRCVSQRIVNGVVSPYSLWMTAAVLLASVAASLV
;
A
#
# COMPACT_ATOMS: atom_id res chain seq x y z
N MET A 1 -55.43 12.54 53.44
CA MET A 1 -54.80 13.64 54.21
C MET A 1 -53.30 13.35 54.21
N ARG A 2 -52.35 14.18 53.76
CA ARG A 2 -52.30 15.60 53.39
C ARG A 2 -51.53 15.74 52.08
N SER A 3 -51.94 16.76 51.33
CA SER A 3 -51.28 17.34 50.16
C SER A 3 -49.98 18.04 50.57
N SER A 4 -48.96 17.99 49.71
CA SER A 4 -48.19 19.17 49.36
C SER A 4 -47.71 19.11 47.90
N SER A 5 -48.18 20.07 47.12
CA SER A 5 -47.85 20.38 45.74
C SER A 5 -46.47 21.01 45.56
N ARG A 6 -45.77 20.60 44.50
CA ARG A 6 -44.80 21.33 43.64
C ARG A 6 -44.20 20.23 42.74
N GLY A 7 -44.21 20.25 41.42
CA GLY A 7 -44.43 21.26 40.40
C GLY A 7 -43.66 20.71 39.19
N SER A 8 -44.35 20.35 38.12
CA SER A 8 -43.80 19.70 36.92
C SER A 8 -42.77 20.58 36.22
N LEU A 9 -41.60 20.01 35.93
CA LEU A 9 -40.65 20.51 34.94
C LEU A 9 -40.06 19.31 34.19
N ALA A 10 -40.23 19.35 32.86
CA ALA A 10 -39.54 18.56 31.83
C ALA A 10 -39.98 17.10 31.59
N VAL A 11 -41.20 16.93 31.08
CA VAL A 11 -41.46 15.99 29.97
C VAL A 11 -41.33 16.79 28.68
N VAL A 12 -40.13 16.92 28.11
CA VAL A 12 -39.86 17.14 26.68
C VAL A 12 -38.40 16.70 26.43
N ALA A 13 -38.18 15.41 26.20
CA ALA A 13 -36.90 14.88 25.71
C ALA A 13 -37.13 13.64 24.84
N VAL A 14 -38.20 13.63 24.04
CA VAL A 14 -38.37 12.73 22.89
C VAL A 14 -39.23 13.51 21.89
N ALA A 15 -38.82 13.55 20.63
CA ALA A 15 -39.48 14.22 19.51
C ALA A 15 -39.28 15.74 19.35
N VAL A 16 -38.05 16.17 19.04
CA VAL A 16 -37.76 17.05 17.89
C VAL A 16 -36.31 16.79 17.44
N CYS A 17 -36.15 15.93 16.44
CA CYS A 17 -35.03 16.00 15.50
C CYS A 17 -35.53 15.50 14.13
N LEU A 18 -36.61 16.14 13.67
CA LEU A 18 -37.15 16.05 12.32
C LEU A 18 -36.90 17.43 11.72
N ALA A 19 -35.72 17.60 11.12
CA ALA A 19 -35.37 18.57 10.06
C ALA A 19 -33.84 18.81 10.04
N VAL A 20 -33.07 17.80 9.60
CA VAL A 20 -32.00 17.87 8.57
C VAL A 20 -31.73 16.41 8.17
N LEU A 21 -32.62 15.83 7.37
CA LEU A 21 -32.40 14.54 6.72
C LEU A 21 -31.97 14.84 5.28
N VAL A 22 -30.67 15.03 5.09
CA VAL A 22 -30.04 14.83 3.78
C VAL A 22 -29.70 13.35 3.72
N SER A 23 -30.47 12.61 2.91
CA SER A 23 -30.31 11.21 2.46
C SER A 23 -29.19 10.39 3.14
N VAL A 24 -29.52 9.83 4.30
CA VAL A 24 -28.68 8.83 4.99
C VAL A 24 -29.13 7.45 4.51
N GLY A 25 -28.18 6.64 4.04
CA GLY A 25 -28.37 5.42 3.24
C GLY A 25 -29.41 4.43 3.77
N THR A 26 -30.19 3.88 2.84
CA THR A 26 -31.12 2.77 3.07
C THR A 26 -30.32 1.49 3.36
N CYS A 27 -30.59 0.88 4.51
CA CYS A 27 -29.98 -0.33 5.09
C CYS A 27 -28.67 -0.09 5.86
N LEU A 28 -28.78 0.04 7.20
CA LEU A 28 -27.63 0.13 8.10
C LEU A 28 -27.49 -1.03 9.09
N PHE A 29 -28.52 -1.85 9.37
CA PHE A 29 -28.39 -3.07 10.20
C PHE A 29 -29.43 -4.15 9.84
N ASP A 30 -28.95 -5.39 9.64
CA ASP A 30 -29.65 -6.68 9.38
C ASP A 30 -30.65 -6.81 8.21
N SER A 31 -30.16 -7.44 7.12
CA SER A 31 -30.89 -8.30 6.15
C SER A 31 -32.21 -7.80 5.56
N GLU A 32 -32.35 -6.50 5.27
CA GLU A 32 -33.54 -5.99 4.56
C GLU A 32 -33.59 -6.55 3.13
N GLU A 33 -34.76 -7.07 2.75
CA GLU A 33 -35.02 -7.64 1.43
C GLU A 33 -35.42 -6.53 0.45
N ILE A 34 -34.63 -6.34 -0.60
CA ILE A 34 -34.84 -5.28 -1.60
C ILE A 34 -35.48 -5.78 -2.90
N SER A 35 -35.92 -7.03 -2.94
CA SER A 35 -36.52 -7.63 -4.13
C SER A 35 -37.82 -6.96 -4.54
N GLY A 36 -37.96 -6.66 -5.83
CA GLY A 36 -39.12 -5.95 -6.37
C GLY A 36 -39.07 -4.43 -6.16
N ALA A 37 -38.07 -3.92 -5.44
CA ALA A 37 -37.86 -2.48 -5.32
C ALA A 37 -37.31 -1.91 -6.64
N SER A 38 -37.58 -0.62 -6.85
CA SER A 38 -36.99 0.13 -7.95
C SER A 38 -36.36 1.42 -7.45
N PHE A 39 -35.15 1.68 -7.92
CA PHE A 39 -34.53 2.98 -7.81
C PHE A 39 -34.76 3.74 -9.12
N THR A 40 -35.57 4.80 -9.05
CA THR A 40 -35.85 5.63 -10.22
C THR A 40 -35.05 6.92 -10.13
N PHE A 41 -34.29 7.23 -11.17
CA PHE A 41 -33.55 8.49 -11.25
C PHE A 41 -34.44 9.72 -11.56
N VAL A 42 -35.76 9.57 -11.69
CA VAL A 42 -36.71 10.62 -12.12
C VAL A 42 -37.00 11.64 -10.99
N GLY A 43 -36.87 12.94 -11.30
CA GLY A 43 -37.14 14.06 -10.39
C GLY A 43 -35.91 14.94 -10.06
N TRP A 44 -35.02 15.16 -11.03
CA TRP A 44 -33.70 15.79 -10.85
C TRP A 44 -33.78 17.19 -10.23
N SER A 45 -33.50 17.28 -8.94
CA SER A 45 -33.09 18.53 -8.31
C SER A 45 -31.70 18.92 -8.83
N PRO A 46 -31.26 20.18 -8.68
CA PRO A 46 -29.89 20.60 -9.03
C PRO A 46 -28.80 19.84 -8.25
N ALA A 47 -29.15 19.17 -7.15
CA ALA A 47 -28.25 18.29 -6.40
C ALA A 47 -28.28 16.88 -7.00
N GLY A 48 -27.09 16.34 -7.31
CA GLY A 48 -26.92 14.97 -7.80
C GLY A 48 -27.53 13.92 -6.86
N LYS A 49 -27.90 12.78 -7.42
CA LYS A 49 -28.58 11.71 -6.67
C LYS A 49 -27.58 10.63 -6.26
N GLU A 50 -27.32 10.52 -4.96
CA GLU A 50 -26.47 9.48 -4.40
C GLU A 50 -27.29 8.53 -3.50
N GLU A 51 -27.16 7.23 -3.71
CA GLU A 51 -27.79 6.20 -2.88
C GLU A 51 -26.84 5.03 -2.65
N SER A 52 -26.94 4.42 -1.47
CA SER A 52 -26.07 3.31 -1.06
C SER A 52 -26.88 2.25 -0.32
N TYR A 53 -26.64 0.98 -0.69
CA TYR A 53 -27.25 -0.23 -0.15
C TYR A 53 -26.15 -1.10 0.46
N GLN A 54 -26.14 -1.21 1.79
CA GLN A 54 -25.13 -1.95 2.53
C GLN A 54 -25.74 -3.21 3.18
N SER A 55 -25.14 -4.37 2.92
CA SER A 55 -25.51 -5.66 3.53
C SER A 55 -26.98 -6.09 3.30
N CYS A 56 -27.60 -5.64 2.22
CA CYS A 56 -28.98 -6.00 1.86
C CYS A 56 -29.09 -7.45 1.33
N THR A 57 -30.31 -7.97 1.27
CA THR A 57 -30.61 -9.26 0.65
C THR A 57 -31.49 -9.11 -0.59
N LEU A 58 -31.17 -9.83 -1.66
CA LEU A 58 -31.92 -9.87 -2.90
C LEU A 58 -32.41 -11.30 -3.16
N THR A 59 -33.67 -11.58 -2.82
CA THR A 59 -34.32 -12.89 -2.90
C THR A 59 -35.39 -12.95 -4.00
N ASN A 60 -35.38 -13.94 -4.89
CA ASN A 60 -36.50 -14.25 -5.78
C ASN A 60 -37.15 -13.05 -6.53
N GLY A 61 -36.35 -12.23 -7.22
CA GLY A 61 -36.88 -11.06 -7.92
C GLY A 61 -35.81 -10.14 -8.50
N ALA A 62 -36.28 -9.06 -9.13
CA ALA A 62 -35.44 -8.02 -9.68
C ALA A 62 -35.36 -6.81 -8.74
N PHE A 63 -34.18 -6.21 -8.60
CA PHE A 63 -34.06 -4.81 -8.20
C PHE A 63 -33.85 -3.96 -9.45
N THR A 64 -34.76 -3.03 -9.73
CA THR A 64 -34.72 -2.26 -10.98
C THR A 64 -34.12 -0.88 -10.78
N ILE A 65 -33.02 -0.60 -11.45
CA ILE A 65 -32.40 0.72 -11.57
C ILE A 65 -32.95 1.35 -12.86
N GLN A 66 -33.88 2.28 -12.69
CA GLN A 66 -34.64 2.88 -13.77
C GLN A 66 -34.10 4.28 -14.12
N GLY A 67 -33.53 4.41 -15.31
CA GLY A 67 -33.21 5.67 -15.97
C GLY A 67 -34.43 6.35 -16.60
N ALA A 68 -34.20 7.48 -17.28
CA ALA A 68 -35.22 8.29 -17.95
C ALA A 68 -35.80 7.61 -19.21
N GLU A 69 -37.09 7.82 -19.46
CA GLU A 69 -37.83 7.18 -20.56
C GLU A 69 -37.38 7.57 -21.97
N GLY A 70 -36.73 8.72 -22.13
CA GLY A 70 -36.25 9.21 -23.42
C GLY A 70 -34.86 9.81 -23.34
N SER A 71 -34.30 10.11 -24.51
CA SER A 71 -33.06 10.87 -24.63
C SER A 71 -33.18 12.20 -23.90
N LEU A 72 -32.18 12.52 -23.08
CA LEU A 72 -32.16 13.72 -22.27
C LEU A 72 -31.69 14.89 -23.16
N SER A 73 -32.62 15.73 -23.60
CA SER A 73 -32.31 16.87 -24.48
C SER A 73 -31.37 17.91 -23.86
N ASP A 74 -31.33 18.00 -22.52
CA ASP A 74 -30.53 18.95 -21.73
C ASP A 74 -29.50 18.25 -20.81
N ASP A 75 -28.97 17.10 -21.24
CA ASP A 75 -28.07 16.23 -20.47
C ASP A 75 -26.80 16.94 -19.91
N ALA A 76 -26.35 18.03 -20.53
CA ALA A 76 -25.24 18.84 -20.01
C ALA A 76 -25.55 19.59 -18.69
N THR A 77 -26.82 19.72 -18.33
CA THR A 77 -27.28 20.46 -17.14
C THR A 77 -27.77 19.57 -16.01
N LEU A 78 -27.95 18.26 -16.26
CA LEU A 78 -28.41 17.31 -15.27
C LEU A 78 -27.23 16.84 -14.41
N PRO A 79 -27.37 16.85 -13.07
CA PRO A 79 -26.30 16.36 -12.20
C PRO A 79 -26.18 14.84 -12.32
N GLY A 80 -24.97 14.30 -12.13
CA GLY A 80 -24.73 12.87 -12.21
C GLY A 80 -25.37 12.06 -11.08
N GLY A 81 -25.31 10.74 -11.23
CA GLY A 81 -25.87 9.77 -10.29
C GLY A 81 -24.82 8.86 -9.68
N VAL A 82 -24.92 8.54 -8.40
CA VAL A 82 -24.05 7.55 -7.74
C VAL A 82 -24.91 6.52 -7.03
N LEU A 83 -24.77 5.25 -7.42
CA LEU A 83 -25.46 4.14 -6.78
C LEU A 83 -24.44 3.10 -6.34
N ARG A 84 -24.43 2.77 -5.05
CA ARG A 84 -23.48 1.81 -4.48
C ARG A 84 -24.20 0.65 -3.81
N PHE A 85 -23.83 -0.58 -4.16
CA PHE A 85 -24.17 -1.78 -3.42
C PHE A 85 -22.91 -2.33 -2.77
N SER A 86 -22.99 -2.71 -1.51
CA SER A 86 -21.87 -3.24 -0.76
C SER A 86 -22.31 -4.43 0.08
N SER A 87 -21.63 -5.56 -0.07
CA SER A 87 -21.91 -6.80 0.67
C SER A 87 -23.32 -7.36 0.44
N LEU A 88 -23.86 -7.22 -0.78
CA LEU A 88 -25.20 -7.72 -1.13
C LEU A 88 -25.26 -9.26 -1.06
N ARG A 89 -26.22 -9.82 -0.33
CA ARG A 89 -26.51 -11.26 -0.31
C ARG A 89 -27.59 -11.59 -1.35
N VAL A 90 -27.35 -12.55 -2.22
CA VAL A 90 -28.26 -12.87 -3.33
C VAL A 90 -28.73 -14.31 -3.25
N SER A 91 -30.04 -14.50 -3.35
CA SER A 91 -30.67 -15.82 -3.38
C SER A 91 -31.74 -15.85 -4.46
N ASN A 92 -31.40 -16.32 -5.64
CA ASN A 92 -32.28 -16.35 -6.82
C ASN A 92 -32.77 -14.95 -7.24
N GLY A 93 -31.99 -13.89 -6.94
CA GLY A 93 -32.27 -12.50 -7.30
C GLY A 93 -31.33 -11.95 -8.39
N TYR A 94 -31.69 -10.81 -8.98
CA TYR A 94 -30.88 -10.10 -9.97
C TYR A 94 -31.20 -8.60 -10.03
N ILE A 95 -30.34 -7.81 -10.66
CA ILE A 95 -30.48 -6.37 -10.86
C ILE A 95 -30.81 -6.10 -12.32
N VAL A 96 -31.72 -5.17 -12.58
CA VAL A 96 -32.03 -4.67 -13.92
C VAL A 96 -31.57 -3.22 -14.00
N VAL A 97 -30.87 -2.85 -15.07
CA VAL A 97 -30.45 -1.48 -15.37
C VAL A 97 -31.10 -1.09 -16.69
N ASP A 98 -31.99 -0.10 -16.65
CA ASP A 98 -32.92 0.15 -17.76
C ASP A 98 -33.00 1.63 -18.15
N LYS A 99 -33.09 1.89 -19.46
CA LYS A 99 -33.26 3.20 -20.11
C LYS A 99 -32.07 4.17 -19.97
N HIS A 100 -32.31 5.48 -20.08
CA HIS A 100 -31.29 6.51 -20.23
C HIS A 100 -30.79 7.03 -18.89
N PHE A 101 -29.47 7.01 -18.67
CA PHE A 101 -28.83 7.60 -17.49
C PHE A 101 -28.20 8.94 -17.88
N PRO A 102 -28.14 9.97 -17.01
CA PRO A 102 -27.42 11.19 -17.35
C PRO A 102 -25.91 11.05 -17.24
N ARG A 103 -25.23 12.13 -17.62
CA ARG A 103 -23.78 12.22 -17.54
C ARG A 103 -23.23 11.88 -16.16
N ASN A 104 -22.04 11.30 -16.11
CA ASN A 104 -21.34 11.00 -14.86
C ASN A 104 -22.13 10.11 -13.89
N THR A 105 -22.90 9.16 -14.43
CA THR A 105 -23.61 8.19 -13.59
C THR A 105 -22.74 6.96 -13.30
N ASN A 106 -22.64 6.53 -12.05
CA ASN A 106 -21.87 5.36 -11.65
C ASN A 106 -22.72 4.40 -10.81
N VAL A 107 -22.84 3.15 -11.27
CA VAL A 107 -23.42 2.03 -10.53
C VAL A 107 -22.29 1.09 -10.12
N THR A 108 -21.96 1.08 -8.83
CA THR A 108 -20.92 0.24 -8.24
C THR A 108 -21.53 -0.87 -7.39
N ILE A 109 -21.15 -2.12 -7.63
CA ILE A 109 -21.52 -3.28 -6.82
C ILE A 109 -20.24 -3.91 -6.28
N LYS A 110 -20.07 -3.92 -4.96
CA LYS A 110 -18.86 -4.41 -4.29
C LYS A 110 -19.19 -5.54 -3.32
N GLY A 111 -18.43 -6.63 -3.36
CA GLY A 111 -18.53 -7.71 -2.38
C GLY A 111 -19.87 -8.45 -2.39
N ALA A 112 -20.60 -8.44 -3.51
CA ALA A 112 -21.88 -9.13 -3.62
C ALA A 112 -21.67 -10.64 -3.76
N SER A 113 -22.53 -11.46 -3.15
CA SER A 113 -22.38 -12.90 -3.23
C SER A 113 -23.68 -13.70 -3.11
N GLY A 114 -23.71 -14.87 -3.74
CA GLY A 114 -24.78 -15.85 -3.57
C GLY A 114 -25.18 -16.59 -4.85
N THR A 115 -26.45 -16.98 -4.92
CA THR A 115 -27.02 -17.70 -6.07
C THR A 115 -27.90 -16.78 -6.90
N VAL A 116 -27.74 -16.80 -8.22
CA VAL A 116 -28.50 -15.97 -9.16
C VAL A 116 -29.63 -16.77 -9.79
N ALA A 117 -30.68 -16.08 -10.24
CA ALA A 117 -31.81 -16.73 -10.90
C ALA A 117 -31.44 -17.53 -12.15
N ALA A 118 -32.08 -18.68 -12.32
CA ALA A 118 -31.89 -19.53 -13.50
C ALA A 118 -32.24 -18.75 -14.80
N GLY A 119 -31.42 -18.91 -15.84
CA GLY A 119 -31.58 -18.20 -17.12
C GLY A 119 -31.42 -16.67 -17.08
N LYS A 120 -31.02 -16.08 -15.95
CA LYS A 120 -30.85 -14.62 -15.79
C LYS A 120 -29.39 -14.25 -15.54
N PRO A 121 -28.94 -13.07 -16.00
CA PRO A 121 -27.69 -12.49 -15.53
C PRO A 121 -27.89 -11.92 -14.11
N PHE A 122 -26.80 -11.70 -13.37
CA PHE A 122 -26.90 -10.99 -12.09
C PHE A 122 -27.19 -9.49 -12.31
N VAL A 123 -26.53 -8.84 -13.27
CA VAL A 123 -26.88 -7.50 -13.74
C VAL A 123 -27.36 -7.58 -15.19
N ASP A 124 -28.63 -7.30 -15.43
CA ASP A 124 -29.22 -7.20 -16.76
C ASP A 124 -29.25 -5.74 -17.20
N ALA A 125 -28.30 -5.32 -18.03
CA ALA A 125 -28.18 -3.96 -18.54
C ALA A 125 -28.44 -3.87 -20.05
N THR A 126 -29.11 -4.86 -20.66
CA THR A 126 -29.35 -4.90 -22.11
C THR A 126 -30.05 -3.67 -22.67
N THR A 127 -30.93 -3.04 -21.88
CA THR A 127 -31.72 -1.88 -22.27
C THR A 127 -31.18 -0.56 -21.70
N ALA A 128 -30.03 -0.60 -21.01
CA ALA A 128 -29.36 0.60 -20.52
C ALA A 128 -28.78 1.40 -21.70
N ILE A 129 -29.03 2.70 -21.72
CA ILE A 129 -28.56 3.62 -22.76
C ILE A 129 -27.57 4.61 -22.12
N TYR A 130 -26.35 4.59 -22.65
CA TYR A 130 -25.25 5.45 -22.22
C TYR A 130 -25.39 6.85 -22.83
N SER A 131 -25.42 7.89 -21.99
CA SER A 131 -25.40 9.29 -22.41
C SER A 131 -23.96 9.83 -22.54
N ASP A 132 -23.21 9.92 -21.45
CA ASP A 132 -21.80 10.33 -21.38
C ASP A 132 -21.23 9.88 -20.03
N GLN A 133 -20.12 9.15 -20.01
CA GLN A 133 -19.47 8.71 -18.76
C GLN A 133 -20.38 7.89 -17.82
N PHE A 134 -21.29 7.07 -18.36
CA PHE A 134 -22.04 6.10 -17.54
C PHE A 134 -21.16 4.87 -17.28
N SER A 135 -21.06 4.46 -16.01
CA SER A 135 -20.18 3.38 -15.55
C SER A 135 -20.95 2.34 -14.77
N ILE A 136 -20.74 1.06 -15.12
CA ILE A 136 -21.16 -0.09 -14.33
C ILE A 136 -19.90 -0.79 -13.85
N VAL A 137 -19.79 -1.00 -12.54
CA VAL A 137 -18.59 -1.56 -11.91
C VAL A 137 -18.99 -2.67 -10.94
N VAL A 138 -18.51 -3.88 -11.18
CA VAL A 138 -18.71 -5.03 -10.28
C VAL A 138 -17.36 -5.47 -9.72
N ILE A 139 -17.20 -5.43 -8.40
CA ILE A 139 -15.92 -5.61 -7.71
C ILE A 139 -16.05 -6.68 -6.63
N ASP A 140 -15.03 -7.54 -6.47
CA ASP A 140 -14.87 -8.49 -5.37
C ASP A 140 -16.09 -9.41 -5.15
N SER A 141 -16.83 -9.74 -6.22
CA SER A 141 -18.14 -10.39 -6.10
C SER A 141 -18.11 -11.87 -6.49
N THR A 142 -18.87 -12.71 -5.79
CA THR A 142 -18.86 -14.17 -5.96
C THR A 142 -20.24 -14.75 -6.21
N PHE A 143 -20.48 -15.26 -7.41
CA PHE A 143 -21.80 -15.75 -7.83
C PHE A 143 -21.78 -17.17 -8.37
N SER A 144 -22.91 -17.85 -8.21
CA SER A 144 -23.15 -19.17 -8.77
C SER A 144 -24.57 -19.31 -9.31
N TRP A 145 -24.72 -20.18 -10.30
CA TRP A 145 -26.02 -20.63 -10.80
C TRP A 145 -26.18 -22.11 -10.48
N ALA A 146 -27.43 -22.58 -10.43
CA ALA A 146 -27.74 -23.99 -10.18
C ALA A 146 -27.17 -24.92 -11.27
N ALA A 147 -27.16 -24.45 -12.52
CA ALA A 147 -26.56 -25.13 -13.67
C ALA A 147 -26.25 -24.10 -14.76
N ALA A 148 -25.21 -24.37 -15.56
CA ALA A 148 -24.84 -23.55 -16.70
C ALA A 148 -25.89 -23.64 -17.83
N GLN A 149 -26.54 -22.52 -18.11
CA GLN A 149 -27.49 -22.31 -19.18
C GLN A 149 -27.07 -21.10 -20.03
N PRO A 150 -27.55 -20.99 -21.29
CA PRO A 150 -27.39 -19.77 -22.07
C PRO A 150 -27.89 -18.56 -21.30
N SER A 151 -27.32 -17.39 -21.57
CA SER A 151 -27.83 -16.12 -21.04
C SER A 151 -27.67 -15.94 -19.52
N GLN A 152 -26.88 -16.79 -18.86
CA GLN A 152 -26.44 -16.58 -17.48
C GLN A 152 -25.06 -15.92 -17.46
N SER A 153 -24.97 -14.69 -16.97
CA SER A 153 -23.70 -13.98 -16.82
C SER A 153 -23.67 -13.14 -15.56
N LEU A 154 -22.49 -12.73 -15.11
CA LEU A 154 -22.39 -11.75 -14.02
C LEU A 154 -22.98 -10.42 -14.46
N VAL A 155 -22.61 -9.96 -15.66
CA VAL A 155 -23.18 -8.77 -16.29
C VAL A 155 -23.60 -9.11 -17.71
N ARG A 156 -24.83 -8.76 -18.08
CA ARG A 156 -25.24 -8.65 -19.47
C ARG A 156 -25.21 -7.18 -19.87
N ALA A 157 -24.25 -6.82 -20.69
CA ALA A 157 -24.05 -5.48 -21.22
C ALA A 157 -24.98 -5.21 -22.41
N PRO A 158 -25.33 -3.94 -22.67
CA PRO A 158 -26.05 -3.57 -23.88
C PRO A 158 -25.14 -3.66 -25.11
N SER A 159 -25.76 -3.56 -26.29
CA SER A 159 -25.08 -3.62 -27.59
C SER A 159 -24.08 -2.48 -27.82
N THR A 160 -24.20 -1.36 -27.10
CA THR A 160 -23.35 -0.18 -27.33
C THR A 160 -22.81 0.36 -26.01
N ILE A 161 -21.48 0.41 -25.88
CA ILE A 161 -20.78 1.09 -24.79
C ILE A 161 -20.01 2.25 -25.43
N GLN A 162 -20.50 3.47 -25.25
CA GLN A 162 -20.04 4.63 -26.00
C GLN A 162 -20.02 5.91 -25.14
N LEU A 163 -19.50 7.00 -25.69
CA LEU A 163 -19.47 8.32 -25.03
C LEU A 163 -18.74 8.26 -23.68
N SER A 164 -17.45 7.89 -23.71
CA SER A 164 -16.57 7.80 -22.54
C SER A 164 -17.09 6.89 -21.41
N SER A 165 -17.89 5.90 -21.76
CA SER A 165 -18.57 5.04 -20.80
C SER A 165 -17.79 3.77 -20.50
N SER A 166 -18.13 3.10 -19.42
CA SER A 166 -17.37 1.93 -18.99
C SER A 166 -18.19 0.80 -18.37
N LEU A 167 -17.71 -0.41 -18.60
CA LEU A 167 -18.10 -1.60 -17.85
C LEU A 167 -16.83 -2.27 -17.31
N PHE A 168 -16.73 -2.33 -15.99
CA PHE A 168 -15.61 -2.95 -15.29
C PHE A 168 -16.09 -4.11 -14.43
N VAL A 169 -15.46 -5.28 -14.59
CA VAL A 169 -15.61 -6.41 -13.68
C VAL A 169 -14.24 -6.71 -13.08
N LEU A 170 -14.11 -6.58 -11.77
CA LEU A 170 -12.85 -6.67 -11.04
C LEU A 170 -12.95 -7.74 -9.95
N GLY A 171 -11.99 -8.65 -9.90
CA GLY A 171 -11.81 -9.60 -8.81
C GLY A 171 -13.00 -10.54 -8.54
N SER A 172 -13.83 -10.77 -9.55
CA SER A 172 -15.10 -11.48 -9.37
C SER A 172 -15.00 -12.97 -9.74
N THR A 173 -15.64 -13.83 -8.96
CA THR A 173 -15.65 -15.29 -9.15
C THR A 173 -17.05 -15.77 -9.55
N VAL A 174 -17.13 -16.51 -10.65
CA VAL A 174 -18.38 -16.96 -11.27
C VAL A 174 -18.35 -18.49 -11.40
N LYS A 175 -19.43 -19.18 -11.01
CA LYS A 175 -19.55 -20.64 -11.13
C LYS A 175 -20.81 -21.03 -11.89
N GLN A 176 -20.68 -22.01 -12.80
CA GLN A 176 -21.81 -22.58 -13.56
C GLN A 176 -22.59 -21.53 -14.37
N ALA A 177 -21.91 -20.53 -14.93
CA ALA A 177 -22.53 -19.51 -15.79
C ALA A 177 -22.29 -19.80 -17.27
N SER A 178 -22.87 -18.98 -18.15
CA SER A 178 -22.45 -18.91 -19.55
C SER A 178 -21.14 -18.15 -19.68
N SER A 179 -21.06 -16.94 -19.12
CA SER A 179 -19.87 -16.08 -19.16
C SER A 179 -19.79 -15.16 -17.94
N VAL A 180 -18.67 -14.43 -17.77
CA VAL A 180 -18.60 -13.33 -16.79
C VAL A 180 -19.35 -12.13 -17.35
N VAL A 181 -19.02 -11.70 -18.57
CA VAL A 181 -19.74 -10.67 -19.30
C VAL A 181 -20.39 -11.26 -20.55
N GLU A 182 -21.66 -10.96 -20.78
CA GLU A 182 -22.37 -11.24 -22.04
C GLU A 182 -22.71 -9.90 -22.71
N VAL A 183 -22.40 -9.74 -23.99
CA VAL A 183 -22.77 -8.55 -24.77
C VAL A 183 -23.76 -8.96 -25.85
N THR A 184 -24.97 -8.43 -25.76
CA THR A 184 -26.08 -8.82 -26.64
C THR A 184 -26.16 -7.96 -27.89
N GLY A 185 -26.44 -8.59 -29.04
CA GLY A 185 -26.63 -7.91 -30.32
C GLY A 185 -25.33 -7.48 -31.02
N PRO A 186 -25.46 -6.82 -32.19
CA PRO A 186 -24.40 -6.08 -32.85
C PRO A 186 -23.67 -5.16 -31.86
N SER A 187 -22.44 -5.52 -31.48
CA SER A 187 -21.76 -4.87 -30.36
C SER A 187 -20.81 -3.77 -30.83
N SER A 188 -20.86 -2.58 -30.21
CA SER A 188 -19.95 -1.46 -30.47
C SER A 188 -19.39 -0.90 -29.15
N ILE A 189 -18.07 -0.89 -29.01
CA ILE A 189 -17.36 -0.19 -27.94
C ILE A 189 -16.62 0.99 -28.60
N SER A 190 -17.05 2.22 -28.35
CA SER A 190 -16.62 3.38 -29.13
C SER A 190 -16.47 4.67 -28.32
N GLN A 191 -15.88 5.71 -28.93
CA GLN A 191 -15.79 7.06 -28.36
C GLN A 191 -15.17 7.07 -26.96
N LYS A 192 -13.93 6.59 -26.85
CA LYS A 192 -13.16 6.52 -25.60
C LYS A 192 -13.84 5.67 -24.52
N SER A 193 -14.49 4.56 -24.88
CA SER A 193 -15.19 3.70 -23.91
C SER A 193 -14.41 2.44 -23.57
N ALA A 194 -14.68 1.83 -22.43
CA ALA A 194 -13.98 0.64 -21.93
C ALA A 194 -14.91 -0.52 -21.57
N LEU A 195 -14.50 -1.72 -21.95
CA LEU A 195 -14.93 -2.96 -21.31
C LEU A 195 -13.71 -3.68 -20.75
N ALA A 196 -13.64 -3.84 -19.43
CA ALA A 196 -12.54 -4.54 -18.77
C ALA A 196 -13.03 -5.64 -17.84
N VAL A 197 -12.40 -6.82 -17.93
CA VAL A 197 -12.59 -7.95 -17.04
C VAL A 197 -11.24 -8.32 -16.44
N ASP A 198 -11.01 -7.89 -15.20
CA ASP A 198 -9.73 -8.05 -14.53
C ASP A 198 -9.88 -8.92 -13.28
N TYR A 199 -8.91 -9.81 -13.03
CA TYR A 199 -8.91 -10.73 -11.89
C TYR A 199 -10.18 -11.60 -11.78
N ALA A 200 -10.83 -11.87 -12.90
CA ALA A 200 -12.05 -12.65 -12.94
C ALA A 200 -11.75 -14.15 -13.03
N LYS A 201 -12.48 -14.96 -12.27
CA LYS A 201 -12.39 -16.42 -12.32
C LYS A 201 -13.72 -16.98 -12.73
N CYS A 202 -13.73 -17.85 -13.73
CA CYS A 202 -14.91 -18.63 -14.04
C CYS A 202 -14.67 -20.14 -14.00
N THR A 203 -15.46 -20.86 -13.19
CA THR A 203 -15.48 -22.32 -13.15
C THR A 203 -16.74 -22.85 -13.83
N GLY A 204 -16.57 -23.61 -14.92
CA GLY A 204 -17.67 -24.17 -15.69
C GLY A 204 -18.40 -23.16 -16.58
N CYS A 205 -17.75 -22.05 -16.98
CA CYS A 205 -18.32 -21.12 -17.95
C CYS A 205 -18.45 -21.77 -19.34
N ALA A 206 -19.66 -21.82 -19.88
CA ALA A 206 -19.92 -22.45 -21.19
C ALA A 206 -19.35 -21.68 -22.39
N GLN A 207 -19.19 -20.35 -22.27
CA GLN A 207 -18.86 -19.41 -23.35
C GLN A 207 -17.64 -18.53 -23.09
N GLY A 208 -16.97 -18.66 -21.93
CA GLY A 208 -15.74 -17.93 -21.61
C GLY A 208 -15.87 -16.82 -20.57
N LEU A 209 -14.92 -15.89 -20.54
CA LEU A 209 -14.96 -14.69 -19.69
C LEU A 209 -15.87 -13.64 -20.30
N VAL A 210 -15.68 -13.33 -21.58
CA VAL A 210 -16.50 -12.37 -22.31
C VAL A 210 -17.14 -13.09 -23.50
N TYR A 211 -18.46 -12.95 -23.65
CA TYR A 211 -19.21 -13.57 -24.74
C TYR A 211 -19.97 -12.52 -25.55
N PHE A 212 -19.71 -12.46 -26.86
CA PHE A 212 -20.47 -11.64 -27.80
C PHE A 212 -21.48 -12.50 -28.56
N THR A 213 -22.75 -12.13 -28.51
CA THR A 213 -23.81 -12.90 -29.19
C THR A 213 -23.87 -12.66 -30.72
N ARG A 214 -23.19 -11.62 -31.22
CA ARG A 214 -23.08 -11.25 -32.65
C ARG A 214 -21.71 -10.61 -32.94
N PHE A 215 -21.55 -9.96 -34.08
CA PHE A 215 -20.32 -9.23 -34.42
C PHE A 215 -19.99 -8.16 -33.37
N ALA A 216 -18.70 -7.89 -33.17
CA ALA A 216 -18.22 -6.89 -32.23
C ALA A 216 -17.26 -5.92 -32.93
N ARG A 217 -17.43 -4.62 -32.70
CA ARG A 217 -16.50 -3.58 -33.14
C ARG A 217 -15.96 -2.78 -31.96
N VAL A 218 -14.65 -2.65 -31.83
CA VAL A 218 -14.00 -1.78 -30.84
C VAL A 218 -13.27 -0.69 -31.58
N TRP A 219 -13.67 0.57 -31.39
CA TRP A 219 -13.15 1.67 -32.20
C TRP A 219 -13.14 3.04 -31.52
N ASP A 220 -12.57 4.06 -32.20
CA ASP A 220 -12.51 5.45 -31.73
C ASP A 220 -11.96 5.58 -30.29
N ARG A 221 -10.69 5.19 -30.14
CA ARG A 221 -9.88 5.27 -28.91
C ARG A 221 -10.46 4.49 -27.74
N SER A 222 -11.17 3.41 -28.02
CA SER A 222 -11.81 2.55 -27.03
C SER A 222 -10.96 1.32 -26.68
N MET A 223 -11.29 0.70 -25.56
CA MET A 223 -10.54 -0.42 -25.00
C MET A 223 -11.44 -1.64 -24.73
N LEU A 224 -10.92 -2.81 -25.10
CA LEU A 224 -11.35 -4.10 -24.56
C LEU A 224 -10.17 -4.71 -23.79
N ARG A 225 -10.36 -5.08 -22.52
CA ARG A 225 -9.29 -5.65 -21.70
C ARG A 225 -9.74 -6.91 -20.96
N ILE A 226 -8.89 -7.92 -20.97
CA ILE A 226 -8.96 -9.08 -20.07
C ILE A 226 -7.61 -9.20 -19.37
N SER A 227 -7.58 -9.08 -18.06
CA SER A 227 -6.33 -9.06 -17.29
C SER A 227 -6.40 -10.01 -16.10
N HIS A 228 -5.32 -10.72 -15.77
CA HIS A 228 -5.17 -11.52 -14.53
C HIS A 228 -6.32 -12.52 -14.28
N SER A 229 -6.98 -12.98 -15.35
CA SER A 229 -8.23 -13.75 -15.28
C SER A 229 -8.03 -15.21 -15.70
N SER A 230 -8.94 -16.10 -15.31
CA SER A 230 -8.86 -17.52 -15.66
C SER A 230 -10.21 -18.21 -15.84
N VAL A 231 -10.23 -19.24 -16.68
CA VAL A 231 -11.37 -20.14 -16.89
C VAL A 231 -10.95 -21.58 -16.59
N MET A 232 -11.73 -22.26 -15.74
CA MET A 232 -11.54 -23.66 -15.37
C MET A 232 -12.74 -24.51 -15.78
N GLY A 233 -12.49 -25.76 -16.20
CA GLY A 233 -13.56 -26.73 -16.50
C GLY A 233 -14.29 -26.52 -17.83
N ALA A 234 -13.69 -25.77 -18.76
CA ALA A 234 -14.28 -25.43 -20.06
C ALA A 234 -13.33 -25.79 -21.22
N ALA A 235 -12.97 -27.08 -21.33
CA ALA A 235 -12.02 -27.55 -22.33
C ALA A 235 -12.46 -27.18 -23.76
N GLY A 236 -11.57 -26.54 -24.52
CA GLY A 236 -11.81 -26.06 -25.89
C GLY A 236 -12.77 -24.87 -26.00
N LYS A 237 -13.27 -24.33 -24.88
CA LYS A 237 -14.07 -23.09 -24.90
C LYS A 237 -13.14 -21.87 -24.95
N PRO A 238 -13.50 -20.83 -25.71
CA PRO A 238 -12.70 -19.63 -25.78
C PRO A 238 -12.81 -18.78 -24.51
N LEU A 239 -11.78 -18.01 -24.19
CA LEU A 239 -11.82 -16.95 -23.18
C LEU A 239 -12.71 -15.80 -23.66
N LEU A 240 -12.56 -15.45 -24.93
CA LEU A 240 -13.43 -14.53 -25.65
C LEU A 240 -14.32 -15.32 -26.63
N GLY A 241 -15.53 -15.63 -26.20
CA GLY A 241 -16.51 -16.34 -27.01
C GLY A 241 -17.27 -15.41 -27.93
N MET A 242 -17.59 -15.91 -29.12
CA MET A 242 -18.54 -15.26 -30.01
C MET A 242 -19.51 -16.31 -30.57
N ALA A 243 -20.72 -15.88 -30.95
CA ALA A 243 -21.65 -16.74 -31.68
C ALA A 243 -21.04 -17.24 -33.01
N ARG A 244 -21.56 -18.36 -33.54
CA ARG A 244 -21.11 -18.90 -34.83
C ARG A 244 -21.20 -17.83 -35.93
N ASP A 245 -20.19 -17.80 -36.78
CA ASP A 245 -20.03 -16.88 -37.92
C ASP A 245 -19.93 -15.38 -37.55
N ALA A 246 -19.83 -15.05 -36.26
CA ALA A 246 -19.51 -13.70 -35.82
C ALA A 246 -18.01 -13.40 -36.01
N SER A 247 -17.68 -12.12 -36.13
CA SER A 247 -16.32 -11.61 -36.23
C SER A 247 -16.11 -10.41 -35.33
N MET A 248 -14.86 -10.14 -34.99
CA MET A 248 -14.44 -8.95 -34.27
C MET A 248 -13.65 -8.02 -35.20
N MET A 249 -13.96 -6.73 -35.13
CA MET A 249 -13.27 -5.67 -35.87
C MET A 249 -12.68 -4.66 -34.89
N LEU A 250 -11.40 -4.36 -35.04
CA LEU A 250 -10.68 -3.39 -34.23
C LEU A 250 -10.19 -2.25 -35.14
N ASP A 251 -10.46 -1.00 -34.78
CA ASP A 251 -10.13 0.18 -35.59
C ASP A 251 -9.84 1.39 -34.68
N ASN A 252 -8.62 1.95 -34.69
CA ASN A 252 -8.21 2.99 -33.75
C ASN A 252 -8.54 2.65 -32.28
N SER A 253 -8.20 1.44 -31.85
CA SER A 253 -8.58 0.89 -30.54
C SER A 253 -7.50 -0.02 -29.96
N LEU A 254 -7.68 -0.36 -28.68
CA LEU A 254 -6.78 -1.24 -27.94
C LEU A 254 -7.51 -2.49 -27.45
N PHE A 255 -6.99 -3.67 -27.81
CA PHE A 255 -7.41 -4.95 -27.24
C PHE A 255 -6.26 -5.56 -26.45
N VAL A 256 -6.42 -5.67 -25.12
CA VAL A 256 -5.39 -6.22 -24.23
C VAL A 256 -5.86 -7.55 -23.65
N VAL A 257 -5.00 -8.57 -23.74
CA VAL A 257 -5.09 -9.77 -22.92
C VAL A 257 -3.77 -9.94 -22.20
N GLU A 258 -3.79 -9.88 -20.87
CA GLU A 258 -2.57 -10.02 -20.09
C GLU A 258 -2.74 -10.89 -18.84
N SER A 259 -1.67 -11.57 -18.43
CA SER A 259 -1.62 -12.36 -17.21
C SER A 259 -2.74 -13.42 -17.13
N VAL A 260 -3.12 -14.00 -18.26
CA VAL A 260 -4.19 -14.99 -18.33
C VAL A 260 -3.61 -16.40 -18.40
N SER A 261 -4.09 -17.30 -17.54
CA SER A 261 -3.73 -18.72 -17.57
C SER A 261 -4.99 -19.58 -17.68
N SER A 262 -5.17 -20.22 -18.83
CA SER A 262 -6.29 -21.14 -19.12
C SER A 262 -5.85 -22.17 -20.15
N PRO A 263 -4.95 -23.11 -19.77
CA PRO A 263 -4.25 -24.02 -20.70
C PRO A 263 -5.18 -25.00 -21.43
N THR A 264 -6.44 -25.13 -21.00
CA THR A 264 -7.43 -25.98 -21.65
C THR A 264 -8.35 -25.22 -22.60
N SER A 265 -8.30 -23.89 -22.62
CA SER A 265 -9.22 -23.01 -23.32
C SER A 265 -8.56 -22.36 -24.54
N ASN A 266 -9.37 -21.95 -25.50
CA ASN A 266 -8.87 -21.15 -26.62
C ASN A 266 -8.82 -19.67 -26.20
N LEU A 267 -8.03 -18.83 -26.85
CA LEU A 267 -8.07 -17.39 -26.59
C LEU A 267 -9.38 -16.78 -27.11
N ILE A 268 -9.70 -17.02 -28.38
CA ILE A 268 -10.84 -16.44 -29.06
C ILE A 268 -11.51 -17.45 -30.00
N GLY A 269 -12.83 -17.38 -30.11
CA GLY A 269 -13.64 -18.30 -30.94
C GLY A 269 -13.97 -17.80 -32.34
N ALA A 270 -13.49 -16.63 -32.75
CA ALA A 270 -13.90 -15.94 -33.97
C ALA A 270 -12.77 -15.10 -34.58
N ALA A 271 -12.81 -14.89 -35.90
CA ALA A 271 -11.80 -14.13 -36.62
C ALA A 271 -11.75 -12.66 -36.15
N VAL A 272 -10.52 -12.14 -36.05
CA VAL A 272 -10.26 -10.74 -35.69
C VAL A 272 -9.63 -10.01 -36.87
N THR A 273 -10.30 -8.95 -37.33
CA THR A 273 -9.77 -8.02 -38.31
C THR A 273 -9.27 -6.78 -37.57
N ILE A 274 -7.99 -6.47 -37.74
CA ILE A 274 -7.32 -5.33 -37.12
C ILE A 274 -7.04 -4.30 -38.22
N GLU A 275 -7.72 -3.17 -38.16
CA GLU A 275 -7.62 -2.08 -39.12
C GLU A 275 -6.70 -0.95 -38.63
N ASN A 276 -6.84 0.24 -39.21
CA ASN A 276 -5.93 1.36 -39.03
C ASN A 276 -5.79 1.73 -37.56
N HIS A 277 -4.55 1.86 -37.08
CA HIS A 277 -4.27 2.35 -35.73
C HIS A 277 -4.90 1.49 -34.61
N ALA A 278 -5.29 0.24 -34.89
CA ALA A 278 -5.69 -0.70 -33.85
C ALA A 278 -4.51 -1.58 -33.41
N GLN A 279 -4.47 -1.93 -32.13
CA GLN A 279 -3.44 -2.81 -31.56
C GLN A 279 -4.06 -3.93 -30.71
N VAL A 280 -3.51 -5.13 -30.88
CA VAL A 280 -3.74 -6.25 -29.98
C VAL A 280 -2.47 -6.49 -29.17
N THR A 281 -2.58 -6.50 -27.84
CA THR A 281 -1.48 -6.77 -26.92
C THR A 281 -1.76 -8.06 -26.16
N LEU A 282 -0.88 -9.06 -26.32
CA LEU A 282 -0.93 -10.33 -25.61
C LEU A 282 0.30 -10.44 -24.70
N ARG A 283 0.12 -10.52 -23.38
CA ARG A 283 1.25 -10.57 -22.43
C ARG A 283 1.07 -11.62 -21.35
N ALA A 284 2.02 -12.53 -21.17
CA ALA A 284 1.92 -13.60 -20.18
C ALA A 284 0.59 -14.38 -20.31
N VAL A 285 0.31 -14.86 -21.51
CA VAL A 285 -0.95 -15.54 -21.86
C VAL A 285 -0.66 -17.02 -22.12
N THR A 286 -1.27 -17.90 -21.34
CA THR A 286 -1.21 -19.36 -21.53
C THR A 286 -2.59 -19.89 -21.89
N VAL A 287 -2.75 -20.37 -23.12
CA VAL A 287 -4.00 -20.96 -23.64
C VAL A 287 -3.66 -22.23 -24.43
N LYS A 288 -4.67 -23.06 -24.71
CA LYS A 288 -4.47 -24.23 -25.59
C LYS A 288 -4.17 -23.78 -27.02
N THR A 289 -5.04 -22.94 -27.56
CA THR A 289 -4.90 -22.36 -28.90
C THR A 289 -5.34 -20.90 -28.88
N ILE A 290 -4.88 -20.11 -29.85
CA ILE A 290 -5.46 -18.81 -30.16
C ILE A 290 -6.90 -19.02 -30.63
N GLY A 291 -7.16 -20.04 -31.46
CA GLY A 291 -8.51 -20.49 -31.82
C GLY A 291 -9.14 -19.77 -33.02
N ALA A 292 -8.58 -18.64 -33.44
CA ALA A 292 -8.97 -17.97 -34.69
C ALA A 292 -7.82 -17.11 -35.25
N LYS A 293 -7.91 -16.81 -36.55
CA LYS A 293 -6.95 -15.95 -37.23
C LYS A 293 -7.10 -14.49 -36.78
N MET A 294 -5.98 -13.88 -36.40
CA MET A 294 -5.85 -12.44 -36.17
C MET A 294 -5.05 -11.83 -37.32
N SER A 295 -5.66 -10.93 -38.08
CA SER A 295 -5.01 -10.30 -39.24
C SER A 295 -4.73 -8.81 -38.95
N GLY A 296 -3.45 -8.45 -38.84
CA GLY A 296 -2.96 -7.08 -38.62
C GLY A 296 -1.93 -6.98 -37.49
N SER A 297 -1.84 -5.83 -36.83
CA SER A 297 -0.78 -5.54 -35.83
C SER A 297 -1.05 -6.23 -34.48
N VAL A 298 -0.27 -7.28 -34.17
CA VAL A 298 -0.31 -7.98 -32.89
C VAL A 298 1.05 -7.93 -32.20
N THR A 299 1.07 -7.40 -30.98
CA THR A 299 2.25 -7.40 -30.10
C THR A 299 2.09 -8.48 -29.05
N ALA A 300 3.10 -9.33 -28.91
CA ALA A 300 3.03 -10.47 -28.01
C ALA A 300 4.30 -10.65 -27.17
N GLN A 301 4.12 -11.02 -25.91
CA GLN A 301 5.19 -11.35 -24.97
C GLN A 301 4.76 -12.51 -24.08
N LEU A 302 5.60 -13.54 -23.91
CA LEU A 302 5.30 -14.69 -23.04
C LEU A 302 3.94 -15.34 -23.36
N VAL A 303 3.67 -15.60 -24.63
CA VAL A 303 2.44 -16.29 -25.08
C VAL A 303 2.73 -17.75 -25.33
N THR A 304 1.89 -18.63 -24.81
CA THR A 304 1.94 -20.09 -25.02
C THR A 304 0.61 -20.55 -25.60
N ALA A 305 0.65 -21.09 -26.83
CA ALA A 305 -0.50 -21.66 -27.55
C ALA A 305 0.00 -22.61 -28.66
N ASP A 306 -0.72 -23.70 -28.93
CA ASP A 306 -0.33 -24.75 -29.90
C ASP A 306 -0.32 -24.27 -31.37
N ASP A 307 -1.14 -23.27 -31.71
CA ASP A 307 -1.42 -22.81 -33.07
C ASP A 307 -0.93 -21.37 -33.35
N ILE A 308 -0.09 -20.80 -32.48
CA ILE A 308 0.26 -19.37 -32.53
C ILE A 308 0.80 -18.92 -33.89
N SER A 309 1.66 -19.72 -34.53
CA SER A 309 2.26 -19.41 -35.83
C SER A 309 1.27 -19.45 -37.00
N ALA A 310 0.21 -20.25 -36.89
CA ALA A 310 -0.84 -20.34 -37.90
C ALA A 310 -1.92 -19.26 -37.70
N SER A 311 -2.22 -18.94 -36.44
CA SER A 311 -3.30 -18.02 -36.06
C SER A 311 -2.87 -16.55 -36.03
N ILE A 312 -1.58 -16.26 -35.81
CA ILE A 312 -1.03 -14.91 -35.78
C ILE A 312 0.19 -14.84 -36.74
N PRO A 313 -0.04 -14.61 -38.04
CA PRO A 313 1.03 -14.65 -39.06
C PRO A 313 2.00 -13.47 -38.98
N SER A 314 1.69 -12.42 -38.21
CA SER A 314 2.45 -11.17 -38.13
C SER A 314 2.64 -10.75 -36.66
N ILE A 315 3.31 -11.61 -35.90
CA ILE A 315 3.58 -11.38 -34.47
C ILE A 315 4.85 -10.52 -34.30
N SER A 316 4.72 -9.35 -33.67
CA SER A 316 5.87 -8.62 -33.17
C SER A 316 6.18 -9.11 -31.76
N VAL A 317 7.18 -9.98 -31.63
CA VAL A 317 7.65 -10.46 -30.33
C VAL A 317 8.55 -9.39 -29.75
N VAL A 318 8.11 -8.74 -28.67
CA VAL A 318 8.97 -7.81 -27.93
C VAL A 318 9.88 -8.66 -27.03
N PRO A 319 11.22 -8.70 -27.26
CA PRO A 319 12.13 -9.38 -26.36
C PRO A 319 12.00 -8.78 -24.95
N GLY A 320 12.38 -9.53 -23.92
CA GLY A 320 12.39 -9.06 -22.53
C GLY A 320 13.40 -7.95 -22.26
N THR A 321 13.25 -6.81 -22.93
CA THR A 321 13.93 -5.56 -22.65
C THR A 321 13.01 -4.74 -21.73
N GLY A 322 13.59 -3.96 -20.82
CA GLY A 322 12.88 -3.18 -19.81
C GLY A 322 11.80 -2.21 -20.34
N CYS A 323 11.66 -2.04 -21.65
CA CYS A 323 10.59 -1.28 -22.29
C CYS A 323 9.18 -1.87 -22.09
N ALA A 324 9.04 -3.17 -21.81
CA ALA A 324 7.71 -3.77 -21.60
C ALA A 324 6.98 -3.21 -20.35
N ALA A 325 7.72 -2.66 -19.38
CA ALA A 325 7.15 -1.94 -18.24
C ALA A 325 6.71 -0.51 -18.59
N ALA A 326 7.22 0.08 -19.68
CA ALA A 326 6.91 1.43 -20.14
C ALA A 326 5.68 1.51 -21.06
N CYS A 327 5.19 0.37 -21.58
CA CYS A 327 3.90 0.29 -22.27
C CYS A 327 2.72 0.11 -21.30
N VAL A 328 2.99 -0.04 -20.00
CA VAL A 328 2.03 0.13 -18.91
C VAL A 328 2.26 1.55 -18.39
N PRO A 329 1.21 2.39 -18.23
CA PRO A 329 1.39 3.81 -17.92
C PRO A 329 2.09 3.96 -16.58
N THR A 330 3.40 4.21 -16.60
CA THR A 330 4.16 4.70 -15.46
C THR A 330 4.93 5.94 -15.90
N ALA A 331 4.67 7.02 -15.20
CA ALA A 331 5.12 8.37 -15.54
C ALA A 331 6.59 8.56 -15.16
N THR A 332 7.54 8.00 -15.90
CA THR A 332 8.93 8.49 -15.93
C THR A 332 9.61 8.11 -17.24
N THR A 333 10.17 9.11 -17.90
CA THR A 333 10.86 9.05 -19.19
C THR A 333 12.22 8.37 -19.09
N ASP A 334 12.45 7.30 -19.85
CA ASP A 334 13.79 6.83 -20.22
C ASP A 334 14.09 7.26 -21.65
N SER A 335 15.17 8.02 -21.85
CA SER A 335 15.62 8.53 -23.16
C SER A 335 16.05 7.43 -24.15
N ALA A 336 16.15 6.16 -23.73
CA ALA A 336 16.36 5.03 -24.62
C ALA A 336 15.06 4.36 -25.11
N CYS A 337 13.90 4.67 -24.51
CA CYS A 337 12.61 4.12 -24.90
C CYS A 337 11.56 5.25 -25.05
N GLY A 338 11.35 5.71 -26.28
CA GLY A 338 10.46 6.83 -26.57
C GLY A 338 8.99 6.51 -26.29
N CYS A 339 8.47 6.99 -25.16
CA CYS A 339 7.03 7.18 -24.91
C CYS A 339 6.85 8.51 -24.15
N VAL A 340 6.18 9.47 -24.78
CA VAL A 340 5.78 10.75 -24.16
C VAL A 340 4.26 10.83 -24.24
N CYS A 341 3.57 10.90 -23.10
CA CYS A 341 2.14 11.22 -23.06
C CYS A 341 1.92 12.57 -22.34
N GLY A 342 1.50 13.58 -23.13
CA GLY A 342 1.13 14.95 -22.76
C GLY A 342 1.62 15.96 -23.82
N ALA A 343 0.92 17.03 -24.23
CA ALA A 343 -0.36 17.60 -23.81
C ALA A 343 -1.38 17.78 -24.96
N ASP A 344 -0.99 17.61 -26.23
CA ASP A 344 -1.89 17.63 -27.39
C ASP A 344 -1.30 16.69 -28.46
N MET A 345 -1.84 15.47 -28.58
CA MET A 345 -1.20 14.31 -29.24
C MET A 345 -0.61 14.57 -30.64
N PRO A 346 0.62 14.06 -30.90
CA PRO A 346 0.93 13.49 -32.21
C PRO A 346 1.79 12.21 -32.10
N ASN A 347 1.15 11.04 -32.26
CA ASN A 347 1.64 9.70 -32.60
C ASN A 347 2.91 9.11 -31.94
N GLY A 348 2.71 8.02 -31.16
CA GLY A 348 3.71 6.96 -30.94
C GLY A 348 3.46 6.12 -29.69
N ASN A 349 2.72 5.00 -29.84
CA ASN A 349 2.41 3.92 -28.87
C ASN A 349 1.30 4.24 -27.85
N PHE A 350 0.13 3.59 -28.00
CA PHE A 350 -1.18 4.03 -27.52
C PHE A 350 -1.30 4.29 -26.00
N CYS A 351 -1.57 5.55 -25.64
CA CYS A 351 -2.27 5.91 -24.41
C CYS A 351 -3.78 5.94 -24.73
N THR A 352 -4.57 5.01 -24.19
CA THR A 352 -6.03 5.25 -24.15
C THR A 352 -6.26 6.55 -23.40
N ALA A 353 -7.05 7.47 -23.95
CA ALA A 353 -7.33 8.76 -23.30
C ALA A 353 -8.04 8.62 -21.93
N MET A 354 -8.44 7.39 -21.57
CA MET A 354 -8.92 7.03 -20.24
C MET A 354 -7.72 6.67 -19.37
N ALA A 355 -7.48 7.47 -18.33
CA ALA A 355 -6.77 6.98 -17.15
C ALA A 355 -7.59 5.82 -16.59
N ASP A 356 -6.98 4.63 -16.44
CA ASP A 356 -7.66 3.50 -15.81
C ASP A 356 -7.94 3.85 -14.34
N PRO A 357 -9.22 4.05 -13.95
CA PRO A 357 -9.56 4.44 -12.58
C PRO A 357 -9.23 3.33 -11.57
N TYR A 358 -8.92 2.12 -12.04
CA TYR A 358 -8.64 0.94 -11.24
C TYR A 358 -7.21 0.42 -11.43
N ALA A 359 -6.28 1.24 -11.94
CA ALA A 359 -4.86 0.87 -12.06
C ALA A 359 -4.20 0.49 -10.71
N ALA A 360 -4.72 1.04 -9.60
CA ALA A 360 -4.30 0.75 -8.24
C ALA A 360 -5.19 -0.29 -7.52
N TYR A 361 -6.06 -0.99 -8.23
CA TYR A 361 -6.93 -2.00 -7.64
C TYR A 361 -6.10 -3.15 -7.03
N ALA A 362 -6.28 -3.36 -5.72
CA ALA A 362 -5.69 -4.46 -4.98
C ALA A 362 -6.66 -5.63 -4.95
N TYR A 363 -6.34 -6.70 -5.67
CA TYR A 363 -7.18 -7.88 -5.74
C TYR A 363 -7.22 -8.64 -4.41
N LEU A 364 -8.41 -8.82 -3.83
CA LEU A 364 -8.61 -9.51 -2.54
C LEU A 364 -8.33 -11.03 -2.59
N GLY A 365 -8.22 -11.62 -3.78
CA GLY A 365 -7.94 -13.05 -3.94
C GLY A 365 -6.46 -13.39 -4.14
N CYS A 366 -5.55 -12.45 -3.93
CA CYS A 366 -4.11 -12.74 -3.92
C CYS A 366 -3.69 -13.51 -2.66
N SER A 367 -2.55 -14.20 -2.74
CA SER A 367 -1.91 -14.81 -1.57
C SER A 367 -1.64 -13.77 -0.46
N GLU A 368 -1.59 -14.23 0.79
CA GLU A 368 -1.42 -13.36 1.94
C GLU A 368 -0.18 -12.45 1.77
N GLY A 369 -0.36 -11.16 2.06
CA GLY A 369 0.71 -10.17 1.91
C GLY A 369 1.00 -9.73 0.49
N CYS A 370 0.28 -10.22 -0.51
CA CYS A 370 0.41 -9.75 -1.88
C CYS A 370 -0.54 -8.58 -2.17
N THR A 371 -0.01 -7.46 -2.66
CA THR A 371 -0.82 -6.29 -3.05
C THR A 371 -1.20 -6.30 -4.53
N LYS A 372 -0.42 -7.02 -5.35
CA LYS A 372 -0.70 -7.22 -6.77
C LYS A 372 -0.20 -8.58 -7.19
N CYS A 373 -1.09 -9.45 -7.65
CA CYS A 373 -0.71 -10.82 -8.03
C CYS A 373 -0.91 -11.12 -9.51
N LEU A 374 -0.07 -12.00 -10.04
CA LEU A 374 -0.23 -12.61 -11.36
C LEU A 374 -1.45 -13.56 -11.35
N ASN A 375 -1.59 -14.34 -10.27
CA ASN A 375 -2.69 -15.25 -9.99
C ASN A 375 -2.78 -15.49 -8.46
N GLU A 376 -3.67 -16.38 -7.97
CA GLU A 376 -3.87 -16.62 -6.52
C GLU A 376 -2.59 -16.96 -5.74
N THR A 377 -1.61 -17.58 -6.39
CA THR A 377 -0.38 -18.06 -5.73
C THR A 377 0.84 -17.23 -6.08
N ALA A 378 0.92 -16.68 -7.30
CA ALA A 378 2.04 -15.88 -7.77
C ALA A 378 1.77 -14.39 -7.60
N CYS A 379 2.56 -13.73 -6.77
CA CYS A 379 2.58 -12.31 -6.49
C CYS A 379 3.56 -11.52 -7.36
N LEU A 380 3.10 -10.37 -7.86
CA LEU A 380 3.92 -9.40 -8.60
C LEU A 380 4.53 -8.36 -7.65
N GLU A 381 3.75 -7.84 -6.70
CA GLU A 381 4.15 -6.83 -5.71
C GLU A 381 3.64 -7.24 -4.31
N CYS A 382 4.55 -7.33 -3.34
CA CYS A 382 4.23 -7.62 -1.94
C CYS A 382 3.91 -6.33 -1.18
N GLY A 383 3.03 -6.44 -0.19
CA GLY A 383 2.65 -5.36 0.70
C GLY A 383 3.72 -5.02 1.74
N PRO A 384 3.49 -3.95 2.53
CA PRO A 384 4.40 -3.55 3.59
C PRO A 384 4.63 -4.70 4.58
N ASN A 385 5.88 -4.90 4.99
CA ASN A 385 6.32 -6.00 5.85
C ASN A 385 6.28 -7.40 5.19
N TYR A 386 6.19 -7.49 3.86
CA TYR A 386 6.35 -8.75 3.14
C TYR A 386 7.49 -8.65 2.11
N GLU A 387 8.29 -9.70 1.99
CA GLU A 387 9.34 -9.85 0.98
C GLU A 387 8.89 -10.83 -0.10
N LYS A 388 9.21 -10.51 -1.37
CA LYS A 388 8.89 -11.34 -2.53
C LYS A 388 9.91 -12.48 -2.65
N LEU A 389 9.43 -13.71 -2.58
CA LEU A 389 10.23 -14.91 -2.72
C LEU A 389 10.49 -15.27 -4.20
N PRO A 390 11.54 -16.06 -4.51
CA PRO A 390 11.86 -16.48 -5.89
C PRO A 390 10.76 -17.28 -6.59
N ASP A 391 9.88 -17.94 -5.84
CA ASP A 391 8.70 -18.65 -6.34
C ASP A 391 7.50 -17.73 -6.62
N MET A 392 7.72 -16.40 -6.56
CA MET A 392 6.74 -15.35 -6.67
C MET A 392 5.75 -15.27 -5.49
N THR A 393 5.97 -15.91 -4.34
CA THR A 393 5.09 -15.71 -3.17
C THR A 393 5.53 -14.53 -2.29
N CYS A 394 4.69 -14.08 -1.37
CA CYS A 394 5.04 -13.07 -0.36
C CYS A 394 5.17 -13.72 1.02
N SER A 395 6.23 -13.35 1.75
CA SER A 395 6.46 -13.82 3.12
C SER A 395 6.73 -12.65 4.06
N LEU A 396 6.17 -12.69 5.28
CA LEU A 396 6.35 -11.63 6.28
C LEU A 396 7.83 -11.43 6.63
N THR A 397 8.29 -10.18 6.63
CA THR A 397 9.58 -9.79 7.19
C THR A 397 9.44 -9.60 8.70
N GLY A 398 10.16 -10.42 9.48
CA GLY A 398 10.23 -10.29 10.95
C GLY A 398 8.98 -10.76 11.71
N LEU A 399 8.64 -12.06 11.61
CA LEU A 399 7.53 -12.69 12.35
C LEU A 399 7.48 -12.31 13.85
N SER A 400 6.34 -11.78 14.31
CA SER A 400 5.99 -11.76 15.75
C SER A 400 4.94 -12.84 16.01
N CYS A 401 5.23 -13.76 16.94
CA CYS A 401 4.34 -14.89 17.24
C CYS A 401 3.10 -14.41 18.01
N LYS A 402 1.91 -14.93 17.65
CA LYS A 402 0.63 -14.63 18.36
C LYS A 402 0.64 -15.07 19.83
N ASP A 403 1.32 -16.17 20.13
CA ASP A 403 1.53 -16.62 21.50
C ASP A 403 2.67 -15.80 22.12
N PRO A 404 2.40 -14.98 23.16
CA PRO A 404 3.42 -14.15 23.79
C PRO A 404 4.55 -14.95 24.45
N ASN A 405 4.36 -16.26 24.68
CA ASN A 405 5.34 -17.17 25.25
C ASN A 405 6.10 -17.98 24.19
N CYS A 406 5.82 -17.73 22.92
CA CYS A 406 6.55 -18.32 21.81
C CYS A 406 7.81 -17.50 21.47
N ASN A 407 8.92 -18.20 21.26
CA ASN A 407 10.22 -17.62 20.89
C ASN A 407 10.48 -17.72 19.38
N THR A 408 10.11 -18.84 18.76
CA THR A 408 10.23 -19.06 17.30
C THR A 408 8.97 -19.66 16.73
N CYS A 409 8.52 -19.18 15.58
CA CYS A 409 7.33 -19.67 14.89
C CYS A 409 7.57 -19.73 13.36
N THR A 410 6.88 -20.64 12.68
CA THR A 410 6.99 -20.84 11.22
C THR A 410 5.79 -20.28 10.45
N ALA A 411 4.70 -19.96 11.16
CA ALA A 411 3.50 -19.30 10.62
C ALA A 411 2.77 -18.55 11.75
N TYR A 412 1.83 -17.67 11.38
CA TYR A 412 0.98 -16.97 12.35
C TYR A 412 0.19 -17.98 13.21
N GLY A 413 0.60 -18.14 14.47
CA GLY A 413 -0.04 -19.05 15.42
C GLY A 413 0.51 -20.48 15.50
N GLN A 414 1.62 -20.80 14.80
CA GLN A 414 2.30 -22.10 14.94
C GLN A 414 3.67 -21.92 15.59
N CYS A 415 3.72 -22.15 16.90
CA CYS A 415 4.99 -22.07 17.64
C CYS A 415 5.84 -23.31 17.37
N THR A 416 7.11 -23.11 17.09
CA THR A 416 8.12 -24.17 16.94
C THR A 416 9.15 -24.17 18.07
N GLY A 417 9.22 -23.10 18.86
CA GLY A 417 10.06 -23.04 20.05
C GLY A 417 9.52 -22.05 21.08
N CYS A 418 9.43 -22.47 22.33
CA CYS A 418 8.90 -21.67 23.43
C CYS A 418 9.99 -20.89 24.16
N LYS A 419 9.58 -19.82 24.85
CA LYS A 419 10.45 -19.08 25.79
C LYS A 419 10.78 -19.94 27.01
N ASP A 420 11.84 -19.58 27.72
CA ASP A 420 12.27 -20.27 28.94
C ASP A 420 11.13 -20.35 29.97
N GLY A 421 10.96 -21.53 30.56
CA GLY A 421 9.88 -21.87 31.48
C GLY A 421 8.62 -22.42 30.81
N TYR A 422 8.63 -22.64 29.49
CA TYR A 422 7.51 -23.17 28.72
C TYR A 422 7.90 -24.39 27.86
N GLY A 423 6.95 -25.32 27.69
CA GLY A 423 7.06 -26.49 26.82
C GLY A 423 6.09 -26.42 25.65
N LEU A 424 6.48 -26.99 24.50
CA LEU A 424 5.67 -27.01 23.29
C LEU A 424 4.65 -28.17 23.35
N THR A 425 3.37 -27.86 23.23
CA THR A 425 2.30 -28.87 23.17
C THR A 425 2.14 -29.44 21.76
N SER A 426 1.42 -30.57 21.64
CA SER A 426 1.03 -31.14 20.34
C SER A 426 0.09 -30.25 19.50
N ALA A 427 -0.47 -29.20 20.11
CA ALA A 427 -1.29 -28.19 19.43
C ALA A 427 -0.47 -26.95 19.00
N ASN A 428 0.87 -27.02 19.05
CA ASN A 428 1.80 -25.94 18.71
C ASN A 428 1.64 -24.66 19.56
N ALA A 429 1.19 -24.81 20.81
CA ALA A 429 1.07 -23.74 21.81
C ALA A 429 2.08 -23.93 22.96
N CYS A 430 2.56 -22.83 23.54
CA CYS A 430 3.50 -22.84 24.65
C CYS A 430 2.78 -22.82 26.00
N VAL A 431 3.02 -23.85 26.81
CA VAL A 431 2.44 -23.97 28.15
C VAL A 431 3.52 -23.93 29.21
N ARG A 432 3.22 -23.30 30.35
CA ARG A 432 4.17 -23.15 31.44
C ARG A 432 4.53 -24.52 32.04
N CYS A 433 5.82 -24.76 32.28
CA CYS A 433 6.27 -25.95 32.97
C CYS A 433 5.83 -25.93 34.44
N SER A 434 5.33 -27.07 34.93
CA SER A 434 4.86 -27.23 36.31
C SER A 434 6.00 -27.57 37.29
N VAL A 435 7.12 -28.08 36.79
CA VAL A 435 8.29 -28.43 37.62
C VAL A 435 9.04 -27.15 38.00
N ALA A 436 9.19 -26.91 39.30
CA ALA A 436 9.92 -25.76 39.83
C ALA A 436 11.39 -25.79 39.36
N GLY A 437 11.90 -24.65 38.90
CA GLY A 437 13.27 -24.54 38.40
C GLY A 437 13.50 -25.11 37.00
N CYS A 438 12.44 -25.46 36.26
CA CYS A 438 12.54 -26.03 34.92
C CYS A 438 12.63 -24.96 33.81
N LYS A 439 13.61 -25.10 32.91
CA LYS A 439 13.82 -24.24 31.73
C LYS A 439 12.99 -24.68 30.54
N SER A 440 12.97 -25.98 30.25
CA SER A 440 12.12 -26.57 29.23
C SER A 440 11.53 -27.88 29.71
N CYS A 441 10.27 -28.12 29.37
CA CYS A 441 9.54 -29.34 29.65
C CYS A 441 9.11 -29.99 28.35
N SER A 442 8.77 -31.28 28.43
CA SER A 442 8.24 -32.03 27.29
C SER A 442 6.85 -31.52 26.86
N THR A 443 6.20 -32.23 25.94
CA THR A 443 4.78 -32.00 25.63
C THR A 443 3.86 -32.15 26.85
N ASN A 444 4.33 -32.82 27.91
CA ASN A 444 3.73 -32.80 29.23
C ASN A 444 4.43 -31.75 30.12
N PRO A 445 3.72 -30.71 30.61
CA PRO A 445 4.32 -29.64 31.43
C PRO A 445 4.85 -30.13 32.78
N ASN A 446 4.48 -31.33 33.22
CA ASN A 446 4.95 -31.93 34.46
C ASN A 446 6.28 -32.68 34.32
N VAL A 447 6.84 -32.80 33.11
CA VAL A 447 8.10 -33.52 32.88
C VAL A 447 9.14 -32.53 32.39
N CYS A 448 10.11 -32.22 33.25
CA CYS A 448 11.21 -31.34 32.90
C CYS A 448 12.22 -32.07 32.00
N THR A 449 12.75 -31.36 31.00
CA THR A 449 13.81 -31.87 30.13
C THR A 449 15.13 -31.14 30.35
N ILE A 450 15.09 -29.84 30.73
CA ILE A 450 16.27 -29.02 31.04
C ILE A 450 15.95 -28.08 32.20
N CYS A 451 16.84 -27.95 33.18
CA CYS A 451 16.70 -27.03 34.32
C CYS A 451 17.17 -25.60 33.99
N LEU A 452 16.77 -24.59 34.79
CA LEU A 452 17.14 -23.17 34.63
C LEU A 452 18.65 -22.90 34.70
N GLY A 453 19.45 -23.92 35.04
CA GLY A 453 20.91 -23.95 34.93
C GLY A 453 21.46 -25.00 33.95
N GLY A 454 20.75 -25.27 32.84
CA GLY A 454 21.24 -26.12 31.74
C GLY A 454 21.46 -27.61 32.05
N SER A 455 21.35 -28.02 33.32
CA SER A 455 21.52 -29.40 33.78
C SER A 455 20.29 -30.26 33.45
N ALA A 456 20.53 -31.56 33.31
CA ALA A 456 19.47 -32.56 33.21
C ALA A 456 18.79 -32.73 34.58
N PRO A 457 17.46 -32.85 34.63
CA PRO A 457 16.74 -33.08 35.88
C PRO A 457 17.04 -34.48 36.43
N VAL A 458 17.22 -34.58 37.75
CA VAL A 458 17.38 -35.86 38.45
C VAL A 458 16.04 -36.22 39.08
N ASN A 459 15.47 -37.37 38.68
CA ASN A 459 14.13 -37.79 39.13
C ASN A 459 13.04 -36.71 38.93
N ASN A 460 13.10 -36.00 37.79
CA ASN A 460 12.17 -34.92 37.45
C ASN A 460 12.20 -33.71 38.41
N VAL A 461 13.29 -33.55 39.16
CA VAL A 461 13.56 -32.41 40.05
C VAL A 461 14.85 -31.72 39.59
N CYS A 462 14.83 -30.38 39.59
CA CYS A 462 15.99 -29.58 39.23
C CYS A 462 16.87 -29.32 40.46
N PRO A 463 18.13 -29.82 40.50
CA PRO A 463 18.86 -29.98 41.76
C PRO A 463 19.71 -28.79 42.24
N CYS A 464 20.00 -27.76 41.42
CA CYS A 464 20.78 -26.60 41.90
C CYS A 464 19.93 -25.76 42.87
N THR A 465 20.42 -25.55 44.10
CA THR A 465 19.68 -24.88 45.19
C THR A 465 19.81 -23.35 45.17
N ASP A 466 20.87 -22.82 44.57
CA ASP A 466 21.07 -21.39 44.35
C ASP A 466 20.27 -20.92 43.11
N ALA A 467 19.34 -20.00 43.33
CA ALA A 467 18.48 -19.44 42.28
C ALA A 467 19.23 -18.63 41.22
N ASN A 468 20.47 -18.19 41.51
CA ASN A 468 21.31 -17.40 40.63
C ASN A 468 22.40 -18.23 39.93
N CYS A 469 22.37 -19.55 40.13
CA CYS A 469 23.30 -20.49 39.54
C CYS A 469 22.81 -21.07 38.20
N VAL A 470 23.63 -20.93 37.17
CA VAL A 470 23.43 -21.38 35.78
C VAL A 470 24.06 -22.75 35.52
N SER A 471 24.95 -23.26 36.36
CA SER A 471 25.38 -24.66 36.32
C SER A 471 26.02 -25.03 37.65
N CYS A 472 25.84 -26.26 38.14
CA CYS A 472 26.41 -26.73 39.40
C CYS A 472 27.24 -28.02 39.18
N THR A 473 28.22 -28.29 40.04
CA THR A 473 28.99 -29.56 40.01
C THR A 473 28.13 -30.75 40.44
N GLY A 474 28.71 -31.97 40.42
CA GLY A 474 28.08 -33.16 41.01
C GLY A 474 27.74 -33.01 42.50
N ASP A 475 28.27 -31.99 43.18
CA ASP A 475 27.78 -31.49 44.47
C ASP A 475 26.85 -30.28 44.26
N ILE A 476 25.59 -30.46 44.66
CA ILE A 476 24.43 -29.58 44.41
C ILE A 476 24.47 -28.23 45.13
N SER A 477 25.45 -28.02 46.02
CA SER A 477 25.69 -26.75 46.72
C SER A 477 26.82 -25.90 46.11
N THR A 478 27.49 -26.38 45.07
CA THR A 478 28.62 -25.66 44.45
C THR A 478 28.30 -25.26 43.02
N CYS A 479 28.19 -23.96 42.79
CA CYS A 479 27.94 -23.38 41.48
C CYS A 479 29.23 -23.30 40.64
N THR A 480 29.12 -23.54 39.33
CA THR A 480 30.19 -23.40 38.34
C THR A 480 29.98 -22.25 37.39
N GLN A 481 28.77 -21.71 37.28
CA GLN A 481 28.47 -20.56 36.43
C GLN A 481 27.29 -19.78 37.00
N CYS A 482 27.39 -18.46 37.09
CA CYS A 482 26.34 -17.58 37.61
C CYS A 482 25.56 -16.87 36.51
N LYS A 483 24.35 -16.40 36.83
CA LYS A 483 23.55 -15.54 35.94
C LYS A 483 24.26 -14.21 35.68
N ASP A 484 23.91 -13.55 34.58
CA ASP A 484 24.36 -12.19 34.30
C ASP A 484 24.00 -11.25 35.46
N GLY A 485 24.93 -10.39 35.86
CA GLY A 485 24.88 -9.55 37.06
C GLY A 485 25.45 -10.21 38.32
N TYR A 486 25.86 -11.49 38.24
CA TYR A 486 26.42 -12.25 39.36
C TYR A 486 27.79 -12.85 39.01
N GLY A 487 28.64 -12.98 40.02
CA GLY A 487 29.97 -13.57 39.95
C GLY A 487 30.15 -14.75 40.89
N LEU A 488 31.09 -15.63 40.56
CA LEU A 488 31.41 -16.79 41.39
C LEU A 488 32.30 -16.35 42.56
N VAL A 489 31.77 -16.43 43.79
CA VAL A 489 32.50 -16.10 45.01
C VAL A 489 32.45 -17.32 45.93
N LYS A 490 33.60 -17.99 46.08
CA LYS A 490 33.76 -19.19 46.93
C LYS A 490 32.74 -20.30 46.64
N GLY A 491 32.39 -20.51 45.37
CA GLY A 491 31.46 -21.56 44.94
C GLY A 491 29.98 -21.18 44.96
N ASN A 492 29.62 -19.95 45.32
CA ASN A 492 28.25 -19.43 45.29
C ASN A 492 28.14 -18.21 44.36
N CYS A 493 26.94 -17.89 43.89
CA CYS A 493 26.70 -16.71 43.07
C CYS A 493 26.37 -15.48 43.92
N ALA A 494 27.22 -14.45 43.83
CA ALA A 494 27.02 -13.17 44.50
C ALA A 494 26.82 -12.04 43.48
N GLU A 495 25.98 -11.07 43.81
CA GLU A 495 25.69 -9.91 42.95
C GLU A 495 26.94 -9.04 42.80
N CYS A 496 27.23 -8.59 41.58
CA CYS A 496 28.35 -7.68 41.34
C CYS A 496 28.01 -6.27 41.83
N GLU A 497 28.88 -5.68 42.64
CA GLU A 497 28.67 -4.32 43.20
C GLU A 497 28.97 -3.21 42.19
N VAL A 498 29.68 -3.54 41.11
CA VAL A 498 30.02 -2.60 40.03
C VAL A 498 28.81 -2.33 39.15
N GLU A 499 28.40 -1.06 39.08
CA GLU A 499 27.29 -0.63 38.23
C GLU A 499 27.54 -1.00 36.75
N HIS A 500 26.51 -1.52 36.09
CA HIS A 500 26.56 -2.01 34.70
C HIS A 500 27.56 -3.15 34.44
N CYS A 501 27.94 -3.89 35.48
CA CYS A 501 28.72 -5.11 35.34
C CYS A 501 27.84 -6.32 34.97
N ALA A 502 28.25 -7.08 33.95
CA ALA A 502 27.61 -8.33 33.56
C ALA A 502 28.21 -9.54 34.29
N HIS A 503 29.51 -9.55 34.57
CA HIS A 503 30.16 -10.59 35.38
C HIS A 503 31.31 -10.03 36.20
N CYS A 504 31.44 -10.54 37.42
CA CYS A 504 32.58 -10.36 38.33
C CYS A 504 33.13 -11.75 38.69
N ASP A 505 34.35 -11.84 39.20
CA ASP A 505 34.96 -13.11 39.61
C ASP A 505 35.82 -12.94 40.85
N ASN A 506 35.67 -13.84 41.83
CA ASN A 506 36.33 -13.86 43.15
C ASN A 506 36.09 -12.63 44.06
N ASP A 507 35.78 -11.47 43.49
CA ASP A 507 35.51 -10.20 44.17
C ASP A 507 34.37 -9.46 43.45
N VAL A 508 33.30 -9.14 44.19
CA VAL A 508 32.11 -8.44 43.66
C VAL A 508 32.39 -7.00 43.26
N GLY A 509 33.48 -6.40 43.76
CA GLY A 509 33.91 -5.04 43.43
C GLY A 509 34.73 -4.93 42.13
N ASN A 510 35.05 -6.06 41.49
CA ASN A 510 35.85 -6.08 40.26
C ASN A 510 35.05 -6.70 39.11
N CYS A 511 34.72 -5.89 38.11
CA CYS A 511 34.05 -6.38 36.92
C CYS A 511 35.04 -7.06 35.97
N THR A 512 34.67 -8.24 35.46
CA THR A 512 35.42 -8.97 34.43
C THR A 512 34.74 -8.87 33.06
N LYS A 513 33.46 -8.53 33.01
CA LYS A 513 32.71 -8.29 31.77
C LYS A 513 31.57 -7.30 32.02
N CYS A 514 31.45 -6.28 31.18
CA CYS A 514 30.39 -5.28 31.29
C CYS A 514 29.09 -5.68 30.57
N ALA A 515 27.99 -5.05 30.96
CA ALA A 515 26.70 -5.15 30.27
C ALA A 515 26.79 -4.67 28.83
N SER A 516 25.85 -5.11 27.97
CA SER A 516 25.78 -4.67 26.58
C SER A 516 25.77 -3.13 26.48
N SER A 517 26.59 -2.60 25.56
CA SER A 517 26.84 -1.15 25.37
C SER A 517 27.74 -0.47 26.42
N TYR A 518 28.38 -1.23 27.31
CA TYR A 518 29.42 -0.73 28.23
C TYR A 518 30.75 -1.45 27.98
N TYR A 519 31.84 -0.75 28.23
CA TYR A 519 33.21 -1.20 28.02
C TYR A 519 33.95 -1.29 29.35
N LEU A 520 34.71 -2.36 29.52
CA LEU A 520 35.52 -2.60 30.71
C LEU A 520 36.69 -1.62 30.75
N THR A 521 36.81 -0.87 31.83
CA THR A 521 37.92 0.06 32.05
C THR A 521 39.10 -0.65 32.72
N PRO A 522 40.32 -0.08 32.67
CA PRO A 522 41.48 -0.59 33.41
C PRO A 522 41.32 -0.62 34.94
N LEU A 523 40.26 -0.01 35.47
CA LEU A 523 39.93 0.01 36.91
C LEU A 523 38.89 -1.05 37.27
N PHE A 524 38.62 -2.03 36.40
CA PHE A 524 37.59 -3.07 36.58
C PHE A 524 36.16 -2.52 36.76
N THR A 525 35.89 -1.35 36.17
CA THR A 525 34.56 -0.71 36.14
C THR A 525 34.01 -0.62 34.71
N CYS A 526 32.71 -0.30 34.56
CA CYS A 526 32.04 -0.25 33.26
C CYS A 526 31.67 1.17 32.84
N SER A 527 31.97 1.54 31.58
CA SER A 527 31.68 2.87 31.00
C SER A 527 30.97 2.75 29.65
N GLN A 528 30.03 3.65 29.36
CA GLN A 528 29.32 3.70 28.06
C GLN A 528 30.22 4.11 26.88
N VAL A 529 31.40 4.65 27.15
CA VAL A 529 32.30 5.17 26.10
C VAL A 529 33.42 4.15 25.85
N PRO A 530 33.52 3.59 24.62
CA PRO A 530 34.67 2.79 24.25
C PRO A 530 35.91 3.68 24.12
N CYS A 531 37.04 3.25 24.69
CA CYS A 531 38.35 3.81 24.37
C CYS A 531 38.70 3.37 22.93
N ASN A 532 38.29 4.15 21.93
CA ASN A 532 38.46 3.90 20.49
C ASN A 532 39.41 4.92 19.84
N ILE A 533 40.50 5.29 20.51
CA ILE A 533 41.51 6.21 19.96
C ILE A 533 42.57 5.39 19.22
N GLU A 534 42.66 5.58 17.91
CA GLU A 534 43.65 4.89 17.06
C GLU A 534 45.08 5.19 17.54
N HIS A 535 45.92 4.16 17.61
CA HIS A 535 47.29 4.22 18.15
C HIS A 535 47.44 4.61 19.63
N CYS A 536 46.36 4.61 20.41
CA CYS A 536 46.40 4.83 21.86
C CYS A 536 46.65 3.53 22.64
N ILE A 537 47.62 3.54 23.55
CA ILE A 537 47.93 2.43 24.48
C ILE A 537 47.13 2.60 25.78
N LYS A 538 46.92 3.83 26.25
CA LYS A 538 46.24 4.13 27.51
C LYS A 538 45.40 5.40 27.39
N CYS A 539 44.08 5.31 27.57
CA CYS A 539 43.19 6.46 27.61
C CYS A 539 43.23 7.17 28.97
N ASP A 540 42.96 8.49 28.98
CA ASP A 540 42.80 9.27 30.21
C ASP A 540 41.56 8.77 30.98
N PRO A 541 41.71 8.29 32.23
CA PRO A 541 40.60 7.74 33.01
C PRO A 541 39.52 8.78 33.39
N LYS A 542 39.80 10.07 33.28
CA LYS A 542 38.84 11.17 33.51
C LYS A 542 38.23 11.71 32.21
N LYS A 543 38.87 11.47 31.06
CA LYS A 543 38.43 11.90 29.73
C LYS A 543 38.67 10.79 28.71
N PRO A 544 37.75 9.83 28.56
CA PRO A 544 37.92 8.65 27.69
C PRO A 544 38.14 8.97 26.20
N SER A 545 37.93 10.23 25.79
CA SER A 545 38.22 10.76 24.45
C SER A 545 39.66 11.28 24.28
N HIS A 546 40.51 11.24 25.31
CA HIS A 546 41.92 11.64 25.27
C HIS A 546 42.83 10.43 25.55
N CYS A 547 43.97 10.41 24.89
CA CYS A 547 45.02 9.42 25.12
C CYS A 547 46.08 9.97 26.09
N GLU A 548 46.40 9.18 27.12
CA GLU A 548 47.49 9.44 28.06
C GLU A 548 48.83 8.91 27.51
N GLN A 549 48.80 7.81 26.74
CA GLN A 549 50.01 7.19 26.18
C GLN A 549 49.77 6.63 24.78
N CYS A 550 50.51 7.11 23.79
CA CYS A 550 50.46 6.62 22.40
C CYS A 550 51.51 5.54 22.12
N ALA A 551 51.22 4.67 21.16
CA ALA A 551 52.19 3.75 20.60
C ALA A 551 53.25 4.53 19.80
N ALA A 552 54.53 4.21 19.99
CA ALA A 552 55.59 4.83 19.18
C ALA A 552 55.41 4.45 17.69
N PRO A 553 55.67 5.34 16.73
CA PRO A 553 56.26 6.69 16.87
C PRO A 553 55.23 7.84 17.04
N TYR A 554 53.99 7.54 17.43
CA TYR A 554 52.95 8.54 17.64
C TYR A 554 53.12 9.22 19.01
N VAL A 555 52.80 10.50 19.06
CA VAL A 555 52.79 11.33 20.28
C VAL A 555 51.39 11.88 20.52
N VAL A 556 51.07 12.17 21.77
CA VAL A 556 49.78 12.77 22.16
C VAL A 556 49.74 14.21 21.65
N ASP A 557 48.74 14.55 20.85
CA ASP A 557 48.46 15.91 20.45
C ASP A 557 47.93 16.69 21.66
N SER A 558 48.60 17.80 22.01
CA SER A 558 48.28 18.63 23.17
C SER A 558 46.89 19.27 23.11
N TYR A 559 46.29 19.36 21.93
CA TYR A 559 45.02 20.02 21.71
C TYR A 559 43.82 19.09 21.93
N ASP A 560 43.78 17.94 21.25
CA ASP A 560 42.63 17.01 21.28
C ASP A 560 42.94 15.68 21.98
N GLY A 561 44.18 15.48 22.45
CA GLY A 561 44.59 14.26 23.11
C GLY A 561 44.68 13.04 22.19
N LEU A 562 44.65 13.22 20.86
CA LEU A 562 44.73 12.12 19.90
C LEU A 562 46.18 11.74 19.59
N CYS A 563 46.42 10.50 19.19
CA CYS A 563 47.75 10.03 18.82
C CYS A 563 48.07 10.37 17.35
N ARG A 564 49.09 11.19 17.13
CA ARG A 564 49.54 11.60 15.79
C ARG A 564 51.06 11.48 15.66
N LEU A 565 51.55 11.36 14.42
CA LEU A 565 52.98 11.46 14.15
C LEU A 565 53.44 12.93 14.31
N SER A 566 54.59 13.16 14.92
CA SER A 566 55.09 14.52 15.25
C SER A 566 55.31 15.46 14.05
N ASN A 567 55.22 14.96 12.82
CA ASN A 567 55.44 15.69 11.58
C ASN A 567 54.18 15.84 10.71
N VAL A 568 53.01 15.40 11.19
CA VAL A 568 51.75 15.48 10.43
C VAL A 568 50.89 16.62 10.97
N CYS A 569 50.56 17.55 10.08
CA CYS A 569 49.75 18.73 10.37
C CYS A 569 48.26 18.49 10.22
N SER A 570 47.46 19.08 11.11
CA SER A 570 46.00 19.12 10.95
C SER A 570 45.56 20.20 9.96
N VAL A 571 46.43 21.19 9.69
CA VAL A 571 46.18 22.26 8.71
C VAL A 571 46.46 21.74 7.28
N PRO A 572 45.48 21.77 6.35
CA PRO A 572 45.69 21.38 4.96
C PRO A 572 46.74 22.25 4.27
N ASN A 573 47.54 21.65 3.37
CA ASN A 573 48.63 22.30 2.64
C ASN A 573 49.68 22.96 3.55
N CYS A 574 49.84 22.42 4.77
CA CYS A 574 50.85 22.84 5.72
C CYS A 574 52.03 21.89 5.71
N LYS A 575 53.18 22.42 5.32
CA LYS A 575 54.45 21.70 5.30
C LYS A 575 55.00 21.46 6.70
N ARG A 576 54.77 22.40 7.63
CA ARG A 576 55.31 22.34 8.99
C ARG A 576 54.39 23.03 9.99
N CYS A 577 54.02 22.34 11.06
CA CYS A 577 53.23 22.89 12.14
C CYS A 577 54.10 23.52 13.22
N ARG A 578 53.49 24.35 14.07
CA ARG A 578 54.14 24.85 15.27
C ARG A 578 54.38 23.70 16.26
N SER A 579 55.46 23.81 17.03
CA SER A 579 55.92 22.77 17.94
C SER A 579 54.95 22.46 19.09
N ASP A 580 54.02 23.36 19.37
CA ASP A 580 53.06 23.31 20.46
C ASP A 580 51.66 22.82 20.03
N THR A 581 51.35 22.81 18.73
CA THR A 581 50.05 22.34 18.22
C THR A 581 50.07 22.00 16.73
N SER A 582 49.38 20.92 16.34
CA SER A 582 49.18 20.53 14.94
C SER A 582 48.15 21.38 14.18
N ARG A 583 47.42 22.27 14.88
CA ARG A 583 46.40 23.17 14.30
C ARG A 583 46.94 24.50 13.78
N LEU A 584 48.20 24.81 14.08
CA LEU A 584 48.82 26.04 13.61
C LEU A 584 49.97 25.70 12.68
N CYS A 585 49.89 26.22 11.47
CA CYS A 585 50.92 26.07 10.48
C CYS A 585 52.04 27.09 10.70
N ALA A 586 53.28 26.61 10.77
CA ALA A 586 54.48 27.44 10.78
C ALA A 586 54.99 27.72 9.35
N GLU A 587 54.78 26.80 8.42
CA GLU A 587 55.20 26.92 7.01
C GLU A 587 54.23 26.17 6.09
N CYS A 588 53.67 26.85 5.10
CA CYS A 588 52.81 26.26 4.09
C CYS A 588 53.61 25.53 2.99
N ASP A 589 52.94 24.64 2.27
CA ASP A 589 53.48 24.03 1.06
C ASP A 589 53.70 25.07 -0.06
N ALA A 590 54.61 24.76 -0.99
CA ALA A 590 54.97 25.67 -2.07
C ALA A 590 53.74 26.03 -2.92
N GLY A 591 53.50 27.33 -3.11
CA GLY A 591 52.32 27.86 -3.83
C GLY A 591 51.17 28.32 -2.92
N TYR A 592 51.23 28.03 -1.61
CA TYR A 592 50.21 28.44 -0.64
C TYR A 592 50.74 29.52 0.29
N SER A 593 49.88 30.48 0.62
CA SER A 593 50.18 31.58 1.57
C SER A 593 49.58 31.28 2.94
N LEU A 594 50.36 31.53 3.99
CA LEU A 594 49.95 31.32 5.38
C LEU A 594 48.97 32.42 5.82
N SER A 595 47.83 32.01 6.37
CA SER A 595 46.89 32.92 7.01
C SER A 595 47.51 33.60 8.24
N ALA A 596 47.10 34.82 8.55
CA ALA A 596 47.66 35.63 9.63
C ALA A 596 47.52 34.98 11.03
N ASP A 597 46.49 34.17 11.22
CA ASP A 597 46.23 33.39 12.44
C ASP A 597 46.91 32.01 12.42
N ALA A 598 47.66 31.69 11.36
CA ALA A 598 48.33 30.43 11.11
C ALA A 598 47.41 29.19 11.03
N THR A 599 46.09 29.36 10.88
CA THR A 599 45.16 28.21 10.87
C THR A 599 44.91 27.63 9.47
N SER A 600 45.37 28.31 8.41
CA SER A 600 45.16 27.86 7.02
C SER A 600 46.29 28.26 6.08
N CYS A 601 46.44 27.49 5.01
CA CYS A 601 47.35 27.72 3.89
C CYS A 601 46.53 27.76 2.60
N SER A 602 46.45 28.92 1.95
CA SER A 602 45.55 29.14 0.78
C SER A 602 46.29 29.64 -0.45
N ASP A 603 45.85 29.20 -1.63
CA ASP A 603 46.40 29.61 -2.93
C ASP A 603 46.01 31.08 -3.23
N PRO A 604 46.98 31.97 -3.50
CA PRO A 604 46.72 33.38 -3.77
C PRO A 604 45.97 33.66 -5.10
N THR A 605 45.74 32.65 -5.95
CA THR A 605 45.07 32.79 -7.26
C THR A 605 43.60 32.35 -7.30
N THR A 606 43.04 31.87 -6.19
CA THR A 606 41.62 31.51 -6.08
C THR A 606 40.89 32.46 -5.13
N GLN A 607 40.22 33.49 -5.69
CA GLN A 607 39.41 34.40 -4.89
C GLN A 607 38.19 33.65 -4.33
N SER A 608 38.19 33.37 -3.03
CA SER A 608 37.05 32.75 -2.36
C SER A 608 35.84 33.70 -2.33
N CYS A 609 34.66 33.12 -2.53
CA CYS A 609 33.38 33.80 -2.47
C CYS A 609 33.17 34.42 -1.07
N GLN A 610 33.03 35.74 -0.98
CA GLN A 610 32.95 36.52 0.28
C GLN A 610 31.52 36.62 0.83
N VAL A 611 30.57 35.88 0.25
CA VAL A 611 29.17 35.86 0.68
C VAL A 611 28.93 34.63 1.54
N GLU A 612 28.62 34.81 2.83
CA GLU A 612 28.25 33.72 3.73
C GLU A 612 27.06 32.93 3.19
N HIS A 613 27.08 31.61 3.40
CA HIS A 613 26.07 30.67 2.92
C HIS A 613 25.88 30.67 1.40
N CYS A 614 26.93 30.99 0.64
CA CYS A 614 26.93 30.98 -0.81
C CYS A 614 27.72 29.80 -1.38
N ASN A 615 27.02 28.95 -2.14
CA ASN A 615 27.59 27.81 -2.85
C ASN A 615 28.34 28.25 -4.13
N THR A 616 27.89 29.31 -4.79
CA THR A 616 28.54 29.80 -6.03
C THR A 616 28.39 31.30 -6.19
N CYS A 617 29.50 32.02 -6.33
CA CYS A 617 29.52 33.45 -6.62
C CYS A 617 29.24 33.74 -8.10
N VAL A 618 28.81 34.97 -8.38
CA VAL A 618 28.71 35.50 -9.75
C VAL A 618 30.12 35.62 -10.33
N GLU A 619 30.30 35.19 -11.57
CA GLU A 619 31.59 35.20 -12.25
C GLU A 619 32.20 36.61 -12.27
N GLY A 620 33.41 36.77 -11.73
CA GLY A 620 34.10 38.06 -11.61
C GLY A 620 33.69 38.94 -10.42
N ASP A 621 32.73 38.52 -9.58
CA ASP A 621 32.29 39.29 -8.41
C ASP A 621 32.12 38.38 -7.18
N SER A 622 33.16 38.37 -6.32
CA SER A 622 33.17 37.58 -5.08
C SER A 622 32.23 38.11 -3.99
N THR A 623 31.59 39.26 -4.19
CA THR A 623 30.66 39.87 -3.22
C THR A 623 29.19 39.57 -3.50
N ARG A 624 28.92 38.83 -4.59
CA ARG A 624 27.56 38.49 -5.03
C ARG A 624 27.40 37.00 -5.25
N CYS A 625 26.38 36.44 -4.63
CA CYS A 625 26.02 35.04 -4.74
C CYS A 625 25.05 34.77 -5.88
N ALA A 626 25.38 33.78 -6.71
CA ALA A 626 24.50 33.19 -7.70
C ALA A 626 23.61 32.09 -7.10
N TYR A 627 24.15 31.25 -6.21
CA TYR A 627 23.44 30.13 -5.57
C TYR A 627 23.79 29.99 -4.10
N CYS A 628 22.78 30.01 -3.22
CA CYS A 628 22.94 29.88 -1.76
C CYS A 628 22.86 28.44 -1.27
N ASP A 629 23.36 28.19 -0.06
CA ASP A 629 23.22 26.94 0.66
C ASP A 629 21.75 26.60 0.97
N THR A 630 21.48 25.32 1.21
CA THR A 630 20.13 24.85 1.53
C THR A 630 19.65 25.51 2.83
N GLY A 631 18.50 26.19 2.78
CA GLY A 631 17.97 27.00 3.89
C GLY A 631 18.14 28.52 3.72
N TYR A 632 18.76 28.97 2.63
CA TYR A 632 18.99 30.38 2.30
C TYR A 632 18.51 30.71 0.87
N TYR A 633 18.10 31.95 0.61
CA TYR A 633 17.75 32.43 -0.74
C TYR A 633 18.55 33.67 -1.12
N VAL A 634 18.76 33.86 -2.43
CA VAL A 634 19.48 35.03 -2.96
C VAL A 634 18.59 36.27 -2.89
N SER A 635 19.04 37.27 -2.12
CA SER A 635 18.44 38.60 -2.02
C SER A 635 19.53 39.64 -2.18
N ASN A 636 19.44 40.49 -3.22
CA ASN A 636 20.45 41.51 -3.54
C ASN A 636 21.90 40.98 -3.62
N GLY A 637 22.09 39.77 -4.17
CA GLY A 637 23.41 39.13 -4.26
C GLY A 637 23.94 38.59 -2.94
N LYS A 638 23.16 38.56 -1.86
CA LYS A 638 23.52 37.93 -0.58
C LYS A 638 22.56 36.80 -0.23
N CYS A 639 23.04 35.84 0.55
CA CYS A 639 22.23 34.73 1.02
C CYS A 639 21.54 35.09 2.33
N GLN A 640 20.21 35.12 2.30
CA GLN A 640 19.40 35.43 3.47
C GLN A 640 18.71 34.15 3.96
N ALA A 641 18.79 33.90 5.26
CA ALA A 641 18.15 32.75 5.90
C ALA A 641 16.64 32.80 5.68
N VAL A 642 16.06 31.65 5.35
CA VAL A 642 14.60 31.49 5.38
C VAL A 642 14.20 31.46 6.86
N GLU A 643 13.46 32.48 7.32
CA GLU A 643 12.95 32.50 8.69
C GLU A 643 12.08 31.27 8.95
N ALA A 644 12.25 30.68 10.14
CA ALA A 644 11.66 29.40 10.54
C ALA A 644 10.19 29.29 10.11
N CYS A 645 9.86 28.18 9.44
CA CYS A 645 8.52 27.93 8.93
C CYS A 645 7.56 27.71 10.10
N TYR A 646 6.67 28.67 10.36
CA TYR A 646 5.73 28.63 11.50
C TYR A 646 4.45 27.86 11.20
N VAL A 647 4.35 27.24 10.02
CA VAL A 647 3.20 26.42 9.63
C VAL A 647 3.38 25.00 10.12
N SER A 648 2.61 24.63 11.14
CA SER A 648 2.55 23.25 11.65
C SER A 648 2.29 22.25 10.53
N ASN A 649 3.04 21.16 10.52
CA ASN A 649 2.97 20.09 9.52
C ASN A 649 3.42 20.47 8.11
N CYS A 650 4.19 21.55 7.98
CA CYS A 650 4.77 22.00 6.71
C CYS A 650 6.21 21.49 6.52
N ALA A 651 6.50 20.93 5.35
CA ALA A 651 7.84 20.51 4.94
C ALA A 651 8.65 21.66 4.33
N GLN A 652 7.99 22.58 3.60
CA GLN A 652 8.62 23.77 3.01
C GLN A 652 7.65 24.95 3.00
N CYS A 653 8.08 26.11 3.52
CA CYS A 653 7.33 27.36 3.45
C CYS A 653 7.56 28.09 2.12
N MET A 654 6.64 29.00 1.77
CA MET A 654 6.79 29.86 0.60
C MET A 654 7.95 30.85 0.78
N LEU A 655 8.70 31.09 -0.30
CA LEU A 655 9.97 31.85 -0.37
C LEU A 655 9.99 33.26 0.26
N ARG A 656 8.84 33.84 0.60
CA ARG A 656 8.72 35.17 1.25
C ARG A 656 7.66 35.24 2.36
N ASP A 657 7.07 34.11 2.74
CA ASP A 657 5.98 34.08 3.72
C ASP A 657 6.10 32.83 4.59
N SER A 658 6.77 32.98 5.74
CA SER A 658 6.98 31.93 6.73
C SER A 658 5.68 31.49 7.45
N THR A 659 4.56 32.14 7.13
CA THR A 659 3.21 31.78 7.61
C THR A 659 2.41 30.96 6.58
N LYS A 660 2.99 30.68 5.41
CA LYS A 660 2.37 29.91 4.32
C LYS A 660 3.24 28.76 3.87
N CYS A 661 2.64 27.58 3.81
CA CYS A 661 3.29 26.37 3.35
C CYS A 661 3.21 26.25 1.82
N SER A 662 4.32 25.89 1.18
CA SER A 662 4.33 25.44 -0.22
C SER A 662 4.19 23.93 -0.33
N THR A 663 4.75 23.18 0.64
CA THR A 663 4.80 21.72 0.61
C THR A 663 4.57 21.14 2.00
N CYS A 664 3.54 20.32 2.19
CA CYS A 664 3.23 19.70 3.49
C CYS A 664 4.08 18.46 3.78
N MET A 665 4.26 18.12 5.06
CA MET A 665 4.84 16.84 5.48
C MET A 665 3.92 15.68 5.12
N SER A 666 4.48 14.49 4.92
CA SER A 666 3.73 13.29 4.51
C SER A 666 2.53 13.01 5.43
N GLY A 667 1.36 12.76 4.86
CA GLY A 667 0.08 12.55 5.58
C GLY A 667 -0.78 13.82 5.81
N TYR A 668 -0.33 14.98 5.32
CA TYR A 668 -1.06 16.26 5.41
C TYR A 668 -1.33 16.86 4.04
N LEU A 669 -2.50 17.48 3.85
CA LEU A 669 -2.90 18.16 2.62
C LEU A 669 -2.78 19.68 2.77
N LEU A 670 -2.30 20.33 1.71
CA LEU A 670 -2.19 21.77 1.63
C LEU A 670 -3.58 22.38 1.36
N THR A 671 -4.03 23.24 2.26
CA THR A 671 -5.29 23.98 2.12
C THR A 671 -5.11 25.21 1.24
N SER A 672 -6.22 25.78 0.74
CA SER A 672 -6.24 27.07 0.03
C SER A 672 -5.75 28.25 0.89
N SER A 673 -5.74 28.10 2.22
CA SER A 673 -5.12 29.04 3.17
C SER A 673 -3.62 28.80 3.39
N TYR A 674 -2.98 27.93 2.61
CA TYR A 674 -1.57 27.56 2.70
C TYR A 674 -1.15 26.95 4.06
N ARG A 675 -2.07 26.22 4.70
CA ARG A 675 -1.82 25.43 5.92
C ARG A 675 -1.94 23.94 5.65
N CYS A 676 -1.21 23.13 6.43
CA CYS A 676 -1.20 21.68 6.30
C CYS A 676 -2.15 21.02 7.31
N VAL A 677 -3.14 20.29 6.82
CA VAL A 677 -4.16 19.61 7.64
C VAL A 677 -4.14 18.10 7.43
N SER A 678 -4.38 17.35 8.50
CA SER A 678 -4.36 15.88 8.49
C SER A 678 -5.47 15.33 7.59
N GLN A 679 -5.15 14.30 6.79
CA GLN A 679 -6.12 13.58 5.95
C GLN A 679 -7.28 12.93 6.74
N ARG A 680 -7.20 12.84 8.08
CA ARG A 680 -8.30 12.34 8.93
C ARG A 680 -9.38 13.38 9.27
N ILE A 681 -9.22 14.66 8.89
CA ILE A 681 -10.15 15.75 9.26
C ILE A 681 -10.86 16.38 8.05
N VAL A 682 -10.62 15.92 6.81
CA VAL A 682 -11.19 16.55 5.60
C VAL A 682 -12.65 16.14 5.29
N ASN A 683 -13.27 15.27 6.11
CA ASN A 683 -14.74 15.09 6.14
C ASN A 683 -15.38 16.02 7.19
N GLY A 684 -15.12 17.32 7.06
CA GLY A 684 -15.70 18.35 7.92
C GLY A 684 -15.47 19.71 7.30
N VAL A 685 -16.30 20.08 6.31
CA VAL A 685 -16.27 21.44 5.75
C VAL A 685 -16.69 22.41 6.85
N VAL A 686 -15.79 23.34 7.12
CA VAL A 686 -16.02 24.53 7.94
C VAL A 686 -17.01 25.41 7.18
N SER A 687 -18.25 25.51 7.69
CA SER A 687 -19.22 26.54 7.26
C SER A 687 -19.01 27.80 8.11
N PRO A 688 -19.00 29.01 7.51
CA PRO A 688 -18.91 30.26 8.24
C PRO A 688 -20.23 30.61 8.94
N TYR A 689 -20.13 31.04 10.19
CA TYR A 689 -21.24 31.47 11.03
C TYR A 689 -21.79 32.85 10.64
N SER A 690 -23.11 32.92 10.62
CA SER A 690 -23.99 33.90 11.30
C SER A 690 -24.55 35.12 10.56
N LEU A 691 -25.76 35.44 11.05
CA LEU A 691 -26.61 36.62 10.82
C LEU A 691 -27.44 36.44 9.52
N TRP A 692 -28.77 36.36 9.54
CA TRP A 692 -29.72 37.34 10.05
C TRP A 692 -31.04 36.70 10.55
N MET A 693 -31.68 37.45 11.44
CA MET A 693 -32.92 37.18 12.17
C MET A 693 -34.22 37.23 11.32
N THR A 694 -35.28 36.69 11.94
CA THR A 694 -36.72 36.97 11.79
C THR A 694 -37.51 36.33 10.62
N ALA A 695 -38.43 35.42 10.96
CA ALA A 695 -39.89 35.64 10.88
C ALA A 695 -40.66 34.30 10.93
N ALA A 696 -41.32 34.01 12.06
CA ALA A 696 -42.47 33.11 12.07
C ALA A 696 -43.42 33.53 13.20
N VAL A 697 -44.47 34.24 12.81
CA VAL A 697 -45.64 34.63 13.59
C VAL A 697 -46.83 33.86 13.00
N LEU A 698 -47.68 33.32 13.88
CA LEU A 698 -49.02 32.71 13.65
C LEU A 698 -48.97 31.33 12.96
N LEU A 699 -49.40 30.23 13.57
CA LEU A 699 -50.80 29.95 13.95
C LEU A 699 -50.85 28.83 15.00
N ALA A 700 -51.37 29.13 16.20
CA ALA A 700 -52.01 28.15 17.07
C ALA A 700 -52.92 28.87 18.06
N SER A 701 -54.16 29.12 17.66
CA SER A 701 -55.21 29.56 18.58
C SER A 701 -56.59 29.16 18.05
N VAL A 702 -57.04 27.94 18.31
CA VAL A 702 -58.41 27.66 18.76
C VAL A 702 -58.40 26.29 19.47
N ALA A 703 -58.25 26.29 20.79
CA ALA A 703 -58.93 25.32 21.65
C ALA A 703 -58.87 25.81 23.10
N ALA A 704 -60.05 25.94 23.70
CA ALA A 704 -60.31 26.13 25.12
C ALA A 704 -60.13 27.55 25.69
N SER A 705 -61.15 28.37 25.48
CA SER A 705 -61.64 29.29 26.52
C SER A 705 -63.06 28.86 26.90
N LEU A 706 -63.16 28.30 28.11
CA LEU A 706 -64.26 28.41 29.09
C LEU A 706 -65.73 28.22 28.65
N VAL A 707 -66.36 27.24 29.32
CA VAL A 707 -67.79 27.12 29.70
C VAL A 707 -68.79 26.94 28.56
#